data_AF-D2VTE4-F1
#
_entry.id   AF-D2VTE4-F1
#
_cell.length_a   1.000
_cell.length_b   1.000
_cell.length_c   1.000
_cell.angle_alpha   90.00
_cell.angle_beta   90.00
_cell.angle_gamma   90.00
#
_symmetry.space_group_name_H-M   'P 1'
#
loop_
_entity.id
_entity.type
_entity.pdbx_description
1 polymer ?
#
loop_
_entity_poly.entity_id
_entity_poly.type
_entity_poly.pdbx_seq_one_letter_code
_entity_poly.pdbx_strand_id
1 'polypeptide(L)'
;MLTVKQQVTPQSHATILDFSFVEKVEEEWLCSSCSLPLSDPVFHTICENMFCLACAKSLSTCPKCHDANFQTKPAPKNIKNYIDKLMVVCSYCNKEEARGRILEHLEECSTRKTILEEIERKQKEAVEEAEKKQVEEEQSEDEFEDDDDDEMELDPIYFNIGGQLIMTNKKYFTSTKREDETNLFIKLLKGERTNIFTEKNGSFFVDCDPTVFKHLLEWFKFGNIIASSDLSPTLKQQLISACKVFKLKNYWKELKKIPINSTLGQLFNNHMNSKYFRNMKFSGMEIALITFSYHYDFINCDFSKTTFRNVRFENCLIDKANFAGAKMISCRVQLQFNQSNNIESCRFVNCTLDGSFFTGVKSLQCKECTLNVCTFSDMDMRHFDFSNTIKGSTLKKCQINLSKISPDLLNSLTIQGIEVKHSQIGSLFETNLNLAYCFTECIFSDFTFENCHLENLKNNKFKDCKLLNIGFSDCSFQTKFENCEIICVEFWRCSFDREFVFPESQLYDITFTECSFHSINFENYQFKNLLFDKCKFLDSNLKKCNFSTCKLRMCDFANSNFEQAIFNADNDTFDCNSEKFKNIFFNSNIIPNSRMFNEINVHTKSRIKPTLLYRGSRDGFKASKFHELCDNKGPTLTIIQSDFGHIFGGFTMQSWANTGVEYVSDTSAFIFKIFQKVTSNGMVYIFNKFNIKPGQHRFAISAKASYLPIFGGGNDFCIADNCNENLNSYSKFGHTYYLPDTGNYSSKSISKYLAGCANFRVLEIEVFQITQ
;
A
#
# COMPACT_ATOMS: atom_id res chain seq x y z
N MET A 1 -44.28 39.84 -32.08
CA MET A 1 -44.23 40.57 -30.78
C MET A 1 -44.70 39.63 -29.69
N LEU A 2 -43.78 39.08 -28.89
CA LEU A 2 -43.97 38.74 -27.48
C LEU A 2 -42.57 38.42 -26.93
N THR A 3 -42.12 39.33 -26.08
CA THR A 3 -40.79 39.48 -25.50
C THR A 3 -40.60 38.52 -24.33
N VAL A 4 -39.66 37.58 -24.45
CA VAL A 4 -39.15 36.84 -23.28
C VAL A 4 -38.02 37.65 -22.67
N LYS A 5 -38.28 38.24 -21.50
CA LYS A 5 -37.28 38.89 -20.65
C LYS A 5 -36.26 37.85 -20.19
N GLN A 6 -34.99 38.05 -20.52
CA GLN A 6 -33.86 37.36 -19.92
C GLN A 6 -33.85 37.60 -18.40
N GLN A 7 -34.02 36.54 -17.62
CA GLN A 7 -33.49 36.48 -16.26
C GLN A 7 -32.06 35.97 -16.35
N VAL A 8 -31.11 36.85 -16.07
CA VAL A 8 -29.69 36.53 -15.91
C VAL A 8 -29.54 35.71 -14.63
N THR A 9 -29.26 34.41 -14.76
CA THR A 9 -28.76 33.57 -13.66
C THR A 9 -27.23 33.57 -13.65
N PRO A 10 -26.57 33.51 -12.47
CA PRO A 10 -25.12 33.66 -12.35
C PRO A 10 -24.37 32.50 -13.00
N GLN A 11 -23.34 32.84 -13.80
CA GLN A 11 -22.44 31.93 -14.50
C GLN A 11 -21.93 30.79 -13.60
N SER A 12 -22.37 29.57 -13.89
CA SER A 12 -21.84 28.32 -13.36
C SER A 12 -20.57 27.95 -14.11
N HIS A 13 -19.45 27.85 -13.39
CA HIS A 13 -18.12 27.54 -13.91
C HIS A 13 -18.04 26.16 -14.57
N ALA A 14 -18.05 26.16 -15.90
CA ALA A 14 -17.18 25.33 -16.74
C ALA A 14 -16.88 26.13 -18.00
N THR A 15 -16.39 27.37 -17.83
CA THR A 15 -15.79 28.11 -18.94
C THR A 15 -14.52 27.35 -19.31
N ILE A 16 -14.58 26.68 -20.47
CA ILE A 16 -13.40 26.27 -21.23
C ILE A 16 -12.43 27.44 -21.13
N LEU A 17 -11.22 27.22 -20.62
CA LEU A 17 -10.20 28.25 -20.76
C LEU A 17 -9.98 28.35 -22.26
N ASP A 18 -10.56 29.39 -22.88
CA ASP A 18 -10.42 29.78 -24.28
C ASP A 18 -8.96 30.22 -24.61
N PHE A 19 -8.02 29.75 -23.79
CA PHE A 19 -6.61 30.03 -23.79
C PHE A 19 -5.82 28.94 -23.06
N SER A 20 -4.54 28.80 -23.41
CA SER A 20 -3.58 27.88 -22.77
C SER A 20 -2.40 28.65 -22.19
N PHE A 21 -1.82 28.22 -21.07
CA PHE A 21 -0.61 28.87 -20.52
C PHE A 21 0.60 28.66 -21.43
N VAL A 22 1.38 29.73 -21.64
CA VAL A 22 2.61 29.70 -22.47
C VAL A 22 3.70 28.87 -21.78
N GLU A 23 3.83 29.00 -20.47
CA GLU A 23 4.87 28.35 -19.67
C GLU A 23 4.29 27.32 -18.71
N LYS A 24 5.15 26.38 -18.28
CA LYS A 24 4.80 25.38 -17.27
C LYS A 24 4.64 26.08 -15.92
N VAL A 25 3.41 26.13 -15.42
CA VAL A 25 3.06 26.71 -14.13
C VAL A 25 3.60 25.82 -13.00
N GLU A 26 4.28 26.41 -12.01
CA GLU A 26 4.85 25.67 -10.87
C GLU A 26 3.75 24.98 -10.05
N GLU A 27 4.08 23.85 -9.43
CA GLU A 27 3.11 22.96 -8.78
C GLU A 27 2.32 23.64 -7.64
N GLU A 28 2.92 24.63 -6.98
CA GLU A 28 2.29 25.42 -5.91
C GLU A 28 1.15 26.34 -6.41
N TRP A 29 1.09 26.61 -7.72
CA TRP A 29 0.03 27.40 -8.35
C TRP A 29 -1.02 26.53 -9.04
N LEU A 30 -1.00 25.22 -8.78
CA LEU A 30 -2.00 24.27 -9.26
C LEU A 30 -3.11 24.05 -8.21
N CYS A 31 -4.34 23.90 -8.70
CA CYS A 31 -5.48 23.58 -7.88
C CYS A 31 -5.33 22.19 -7.27
N SER A 32 -5.45 22.09 -5.94
CA SER A 32 -5.35 20.84 -5.19
C SER A 32 -6.45 19.81 -5.48
N SER A 33 -7.44 20.15 -6.32
CA SER A 33 -8.52 19.25 -6.74
C SER A 33 -8.41 18.84 -8.21
N CYS A 34 -8.22 19.79 -9.13
CA CYS A 34 -8.17 19.48 -10.57
C CYS A 34 -6.75 19.40 -11.13
N SER A 35 -5.73 19.73 -10.34
CA SER A 35 -4.32 19.77 -10.75
C SER A 35 -4.02 20.69 -11.94
N LEU A 36 -4.91 21.65 -12.23
CA LEU A 36 -4.74 22.68 -13.25
C LEU A 36 -4.34 24.03 -12.61
N PRO A 37 -3.69 24.94 -13.36
CA PRO A 37 -3.39 26.29 -12.87
C PRO A 37 -4.63 26.98 -12.28
N LEU A 38 -4.45 27.57 -11.11
CA LEU A 38 -5.55 28.17 -10.33
C LEU A 38 -6.30 29.24 -11.14
N SER A 39 -7.63 29.15 -11.20
CA SER A 39 -8.44 30.10 -11.97
C SER A 39 -8.89 31.33 -11.19
N ASP A 40 -9.54 31.09 -10.05
CA ASP A 40 -9.90 32.07 -9.03
C ASP A 40 -9.53 31.44 -7.69
N PRO A 41 -8.32 31.69 -7.17
CA PRO A 41 -7.77 30.93 -6.06
C PRO A 41 -8.49 31.21 -4.74
N VAL A 42 -8.85 30.13 -4.04
CA VAL A 42 -9.34 30.15 -2.66
C VAL A 42 -8.53 29.18 -1.80
N PHE A 43 -8.38 29.51 -0.53
CA PHE A 43 -7.70 28.68 0.46
C PHE A 43 -8.71 27.87 1.26
N HIS A 44 -8.43 26.59 1.49
CA HIS A 44 -9.13 25.86 2.53
C HIS A 44 -8.78 26.43 3.91
N THR A 45 -9.77 26.67 4.76
CA THR A 45 -9.59 27.37 6.05
C THR A 45 -8.74 26.59 7.06
N ILE A 46 -8.75 25.25 7.00
CA ILE A 46 -7.99 24.39 7.93
C ILE A 46 -6.59 24.08 7.42
N CYS A 47 -6.47 23.53 6.20
CA CYS A 47 -5.20 22.99 5.71
C CYS A 47 -4.46 23.95 4.76
N GLU A 48 -5.03 25.12 4.48
CA GLU A 48 -4.47 26.18 3.63
C GLU A 48 -4.05 25.74 2.21
N ASN A 49 -4.55 24.61 1.73
CA ASN A 49 -4.37 24.20 0.34
C ASN A 49 -5.22 25.09 -0.58
N MET A 50 -4.70 25.37 -1.77
CA MET A 50 -5.31 26.25 -2.75
C MET A 50 -6.17 25.48 -3.76
N PHE A 51 -7.36 26.01 -4.03
CA PHE A 51 -8.34 25.45 -4.96
C PHE A 51 -8.85 26.54 -5.90
N CYS A 52 -9.31 26.18 -7.09
CA CYS A 52 -10.18 27.06 -7.86
C CYS A 52 -11.51 27.22 -7.12
N LEU A 53 -12.08 28.42 -7.07
CA LEU A 53 -13.39 28.68 -6.45
C LEU A 53 -14.48 27.71 -6.93
N ALA A 54 -14.47 27.37 -8.21
CA ALA A 54 -15.40 26.40 -8.81
C ALA A 54 -15.20 24.97 -8.28
N CYS A 55 -13.95 24.51 -8.20
CA CYS A 55 -13.61 23.21 -7.61
C CYS A 55 -13.96 23.17 -6.13
N ALA A 56 -13.74 24.27 -5.41
CA ALA A 56 -14.11 24.35 -4.00
C ALA A 56 -15.63 24.24 -3.79
N LYS A 57 -16.44 24.86 -4.67
CA LYS A 57 -17.91 24.79 -4.58
C LYS A 57 -18.50 23.40 -4.84
N SER A 58 -17.78 22.52 -5.55
CA SER A 58 -18.23 21.16 -5.87
C SER A 58 -17.75 20.09 -4.88
N LEU A 59 -16.97 20.47 -3.86
CA LEU A 59 -16.43 19.56 -2.86
C LEU A 59 -17.25 19.65 -1.56
N SER A 60 -17.70 18.50 -1.06
CA SER A 60 -18.27 18.37 0.29
C SER A 60 -17.20 18.08 1.36
N THR A 61 -16.07 17.48 0.96
CA THR A 61 -14.94 17.13 1.83
C THR A 61 -13.62 17.58 1.19
N CYS A 62 -12.65 18.03 1.98
CA CYS A 62 -11.34 18.40 1.46
C CYS A 62 -10.60 17.16 0.89
N PRO A 63 -10.14 17.14 -0.37
CA PRO A 63 -9.40 16.01 -0.92
C PRO A 63 -7.97 15.88 -0.38
N LYS A 64 -7.48 16.86 0.39
CA LYS A 64 -6.13 16.87 0.95
C LYS A 64 -6.08 16.53 2.44
N CYS A 65 -6.99 17.07 3.23
CA CYS A 65 -7.02 16.82 4.68
C CYS A 65 -8.27 16.06 5.15
N HIS A 66 -9.16 15.67 4.22
CA HIS A 66 -10.40 14.93 4.49
C HIS A 66 -11.36 15.60 5.48
N ASP A 67 -11.22 16.90 5.68
CA ASP A 67 -12.15 17.67 6.51
C ASP A 67 -13.56 17.63 5.91
N ALA A 68 -14.52 17.22 6.73
CA ALA A 68 -15.93 17.07 6.38
C ALA A 68 -16.70 18.40 6.40
N ASN A 69 -16.14 19.46 6.97
CA ASN A 69 -16.73 20.80 6.99
C ASN A 69 -15.93 21.75 6.09
N PHE A 70 -15.84 21.41 4.80
CA PHE A 70 -15.00 22.11 3.83
C PHE A 70 -15.41 23.58 3.64
N GLN A 71 -14.66 24.49 4.27
CA GLN A 71 -14.87 25.95 4.18
C GLN A 71 -13.66 26.65 3.58
N THR A 72 -13.89 27.64 2.72
CA THR A 72 -12.82 28.37 2.01
C THR A 72 -12.78 29.86 2.31
N LYS A 73 -11.57 30.45 2.25
CA LYS A 73 -11.30 31.90 2.35
C LYS A 73 -10.67 32.42 1.05
N PRO A 74 -10.94 33.66 0.60
CA PRO A 74 -10.35 34.22 -0.62
C PRO A 74 -8.82 34.31 -0.56
N ALA A 75 -8.14 34.17 -1.70
CA ALA A 75 -6.70 34.37 -1.76
C ALA A 75 -6.29 35.85 -1.59
N PRO A 76 -5.14 36.13 -0.95
CA PRO A 76 -4.53 37.46 -0.89
C PRO A 76 -4.33 38.11 -2.27
N LYS A 77 -4.47 39.45 -2.33
CA LYS A 77 -4.38 40.23 -3.58
C LYS A 77 -3.07 40.02 -4.36
N ASN A 78 -1.95 39.82 -3.66
CA ASN A 78 -0.65 39.55 -4.29
C ASN A 78 -0.65 38.26 -5.12
N ILE A 79 -1.34 37.22 -4.68
CA ILE A 79 -1.44 35.94 -5.40
C ILE A 79 -2.29 36.11 -6.67
N LYS A 80 -3.43 36.80 -6.55
CA LYS A 80 -4.28 37.11 -7.71
C LYS A 80 -3.53 37.93 -8.77
N ASN A 81 -2.80 38.95 -8.32
CA ASN A 81 -1.97 39.78 -9.20
C ASN A 81 -0.83 39.01 -9.89
N TYR A 82 -0.31 37.96 -9.26
CA TYR A 82 0.71 37.10 -9.88
C TYR A 82 0.09 36.23 -10.98
N ILE A 83 -1.03 35.56 -10.67
CA ILE A 83 -1.74 34.70 -11.63
C ILE A 83 -2.23 35.49 -12.85
N ASP A 84 -2.70 36.72 -12.65
CA ASP A 84 -3.17 37.59 -13.74
C ASP A 84 -2.05 38.04 -14.69
N LYS A 85 -0.79 37.99 -14.25
CA LYS A 85 0.39 38.31 -15.06
C LYS A 85 0.94 37.13 -15.85
N LEU A 86 0.49 35.90 -15.57
CA LEU A 86 0.91 34.73 -16.33
C LEU A 86 0.52 34.87 -17.80
N MET A 87 1.42 34.49 -18.70
CA MET A 87 1.18 34.57 -20.14
C MET A 87 0.34 33.38 -20.61
N VAL A 88 -0.68 33.68 -21.42
CA VAL A 88 -1.59 32.71 -22.01
C VAL A 88 -1.76 32.96 -23.50
N VAL A 89 -2.06 31.92 -24.26
CA VAL A 89 -2.27 31.95 -25.70
C VAL A 89 -3.74 31.75 -25.98
N CYS A 90 -4.37 32.65 -26.74
CA CYS A 90 -5.75 32.49 -27.19
C CYS A 90 -5.91 31.26 -28.08
N SER A 91 -6.86 30.38 -27.76
CA SER A 91 -7.07 29.12 -28.48
C SER A 91 -7.67 29.26 -29.88
N TYR A 92 -8.11 30.46 -30.27
CA TYR A 92 -8.72 30.72 -31.59
C TYR A 92 -7.73 31.35 -32.57
N CYS A 93 -6.90 32.28 -32.13
CA CYS A 93 -5.98 33.03 -33.01
C CYS A 93 -4.50 32.88 -32.64
N ASN A 94 -4.19 32.10 -31.59
CA ASN A 94 -2.84 31.86 -31.09
C ASN A 94 -2.07 33.11 -30.63
N LYS A 95 -2.77 34.22 -30.32
CA LYS A 95 -2.13 35.42 -29.78
C LYS A 95 -1.80 35.23 -28.30
N GLU A 96 -0.57 35.57 -27.90
CA GLU A 96 -0.18 35.62 -26.49
C GLU A 96 -0.68 36.91 -25.82
N GLU A 97 -1.30 36.78 -24.64
CA GLU A 97 -1.74 37.87 -23.79
C GLU A 97 -1.54 37.53 -22.32
N ALA A 98 -1.50 38.56 -21.47
CA ALA A 98 -1.57 38.34 -20.03
C ALA A 98 -2.95 37.74 -19.68
N ARG A 99 -2.96 36.73 -18.81
CA ARG A 99 -4.18 36.04 -18.37
C ARG A 99 -5.27 37.01 -17.90
N GLY A 100 -4.92 38.09 -17.20
CA GLY A 100 -5.87 39.11 -16.75
C GLY A 100 -6.60 39.86 -17.88
N ARG A 101 -6.07 39.85 -19.11
CA ARG A 101 -6.64 40.56 -20.29
C ARG A 101 -7.21 39.63 -21.36
N ILE A 102 -7.20 38.31 -21.13
CA ILE A 102 -7.59 37.34 -22.16
C ILE A 102 -9.10 37.39 -22.50
N LEU A 103 -9.95 37.78 -21.55
CA LEU A 103 -11.39 37.92 -21.79
C LEU A 103 -11.70 39.08 -22.75
N GLU A 104 -11.04 40.22 -22.58
CA GLU A 104 -11.14 41.36 -23.50
C GLU A 104 -10.70 40.94 -24.91
N HIS A 105 -9.60 40.18 -25.00
CA HIS A 105 -9.13 39.64 -26.27
C HIS A 105 -10.15 38.69 -26.94
N LEU A 106 -10.86 37.83 -26.18
CA LEU A 106 -11.81 36.86 -26.73
C LEU A 106 -13.11 37.49 -27.24
N GLU A 107 -13.51 38.63 -26.69
CA GLU A 107 -14.63 39.42 -27.21
C GLU A 107 -14.30 40.11 -28.53
N GLU A 108 -13.01 40.43 -28.73
CA GLU A 108 -12.50 41.12 -29.92
C GLU A 108 -11.87 40.17 -30.95
N CYS A 109 -11.68 38.89 -30.62
CA CYS A 109 -11.02 37.91 -31.47
C CYS A 109 -11.82 37.68 -32.76
N SER A 110 -11.30 38.19 -33.88
CA SER A 110 -11.91 38.08 -35.21
C SER A 110 -12.11 36.63 -35.63
N THR A 111 -11.13 35.76 -35.38
CA THR A 111 -11.19 34.33 -35.70
C THR A 111 -12.31 33.63 -34.94
N ARG A 112 -12.55 33.98 -33.68
CA ARG A 112 -13.65 33.44 -32.87
C ARG A 112 -15.02 33.85 -33.42
N LYS A 113 -15.17 35.11 -33.86
CA LYS A 113 -16.41 35.60 -34.47
C LYS A 113 -16.75 34.88 -35.78
N THR A 114 -15.77 34.74 -36.67
CA THR A 114 -15.98 34.04 -37.95
C THR A 114 -16.35 32.56 -37.76
N ILE A 115 -15.76 31.89 -36.77
CA ILE A 115 -16.08 30.49 -36.46
C ILE A 115 -17.52 30.34 -35.94
N LEU A 116 -17.99 31.26 -35.09
CA LEU A 116 -19.34 31.22 -34.54
C LEU A 116 -20.41 31.46 -35.62
N GLU A 117 -20.16 32.39 -36.54
CA GLU A 117 -21.04 32.68 -37.68
C GLU A 117 -21.18 31.47 -38.64
N GLU A 118 -20.10 30.72 -38.85
CA GLU A 118 -20.13 29.54 -39.73
C GLU A 118 -20.85 28.33 -39.09
N ILE A 119 -20.81 28.19 -37.77
CA ILE A 119 -21.54 27.16 -37.04
C ILE A 119 -23.06 27.38 -37.15
N GLU A 120 -23.53 28.62 -36.98
CA GLU A 120 -24.96 28.95 -37.10
C GLU A 120 -25.49 28.70 -38.53
N ARG A 121 -24.67 28.99 -39.56
CA ARG A 121 -25.02 28.71 -40.96
C ARG A 121 -25.23 27.21 -41.22
N LYS A 122 -24.29 26.38 -40.77
CA LYS A 122 -24.34 24.91 -41.00
C LYS A 122 -25.49 24.23 -40.25
N GLN A 123 -25.92 24.78 -39.10
CA GLN A 123 -27.07 24.26 -38.37
C GLN A 123 -28.39 24.49 -39.09
N LYS A 124 -28.54 25.61 -39.82
CA LYS A 124 -29.72 25.86 -40.66
C LYS A 124 -29.76 24.92 -41.88
N GLU A 125 -28.64 24.74 -42.56
CA GLU A 125 -28.54 23.91 -43.76
C GLU A 125 -28.88 22.43 -43.47
N ALA A 126 -28.47 21.91 -42.31
CA ALA A 126 -28.75 20.52 -41.93
C ALA A 126 -30.23 20.23 -41.64
N VAL A 127 -31.00 21.24 -41.19
CA VAL A 127 -32.44 21.09 -40.93
C VAL A 127 -33.22 21.05 -42.24
N GLU A 128 -32.86 21.89 -43.21
CA GLU A 128 -33.51 21.93 -44.54
C GLU A 128 -33.24 20.66 -45.37
N GLU A 129 -32.06 20.04 -45.23
CA GLU A 129 -31.73 18.81 -45.96
C GLU A 129 -32.44 17.57 -45.41
N ALA A 130 -32.73 17.54 -44.10
CA ALA A 130 -33.46 16.46 -43.46
C ALA A 130 -34.95 16.42 -43.89
N GLU A 131 -35.54 17.58 -44.16
CA GLU A 131 -36.95 17.69 -44.61
C GLU A 131 -37.12 17.24 -46.07
N LYS A 132 -36.10 17.38 -46.93
CA LYS A 132 -36.17 16.93 -48.33
C LYS A 132 -36.04 15.41 -48.49
N LYS A 133 -35.17 14.77 -47.70
CA LYS A 133 -34.92 13.32 -47.81
C LYS A 133 -36.13 12.46 -47.40
N GLN A 134 -37.01 12.99 -46.55
CA GLN A 134 -38.24 12.30 -46.15
C GLN A 134 -39.28 12.18 -47.27
N VAL A 135 -39.17 12.99 -48.33
CA VAL A 135 -40.12 13.01 -49.46
C VAL A 135 -39.63 12.14 -50.63
N GLU A 136 -38.31 11.92 -50.75
CA GLU A 136 -37.72 11.16 -51.85
C GLU A 136 -37.70 9.63 -51.57
N GLU A 137 -37.74 9.20 -50.31
CA GLU A 137 -37.74 7.77 -49.93
C GLU A 137 -39.07 7.03 -50.24
N GLU A 138 -40.18 7.73 -50.53
CA GLU A 138 -41.46 7.09 -50.87
C GLU A 138 -41.64 6.77 -52.38
N GLN A 139 -40.68 7.12 -53.26
CA GLN A 139 -40.90 7.10 -54.73
C GLN A 139 -39.97 6.18 -55.56
N SER A 140 -39.15 5.30 -54.98
CA SER A 140 -38.08 4.61 -55.76
C SER A 140 -37.96 3.09 -55.61
N GLU A 141 -39.07 2.36 -55.49
CA GLU A 141 -39.06 0.88 -55.57
C GLU A 141 -39.41 0.29 -56.95
N ASP A 142 -39.74 1.11 -57.94
CA ASP A 142 -39.94 0.66 -59.32
C ASP A 142 -38.82 1.23 -60.20
N GLU A 143 -37.94 0.36 -60.73
CA GLU A 143 -37.54 0.31 -62.16
C GLU A 143 -36.12 -0.27 -62.41
N PHE A 144 -36.07 -0.98 -63.55
CA PHE A 144 -34.94 -1.42 -64.40
C PHE A 144 -34.17 -2.70 -64.04
N GLU A 145 -33.96 -3.70 -64.91
CA GLU A 145 -34.23 -4.08 -66.32
C GLU A 145 -32.93 -4.69 -66.88
N ASP A 146 -33.11 -5.64 -67.79
CA ASP A 146 -32.11 -6.44 -68.50
C ASP A 146 -31.27 -5.61 -69.49
N ASP A 147 -29.98 -5.94 -69.63
CA ASP A 147 -29.17 -5.61 -70.83
C ASP A 147 -28.06 -6.66 -71.06
N ASP A 148 -28.32 -7.52 -72.05
CA ASP A 148 -27.51 -8.19 -73.09
C ASP A 148 -26.02 -8.58 -72.93
N ASP A 149 -25.80 -9.89 -73.14
CA ASP A 149 -24.84 -10.57 -74.06
C ASP A 149 -23.36 -10.14 -74.14
N ASP A 150 -22.51 -10.91 -73.46
CA ASP A 150 -21.17 -11.31 -73.90
C ASP A 150 -20.90 -12.72 -73.31
N GLU A 151 -20.83 -13.77 -74.14
CA GLU A 151 -20.44 -15.13 -73.69
C GLU A 151 -19.10 -15.05 -72.94
N MET A 152 -19.12 -15.30 -71.63
CA MET A 152 -17.99 -15.04 -70.74
C MET A 152 -16.96 -16.17 -70.86
N GLU A 153 -15.94 -15.99 -71.72
CA GLU A 153 -14.80 -16.91 -71.84
C GLU A 153 -14.17 -17.23 -70.46
N LEU A 154 -14.23 -18.50 -70.04
CA LEU A 154 -13.79 -18.97 -68.72
C LEU A 154 -12.28 -19.26 -68.74
N ASP A 155 -11.47 -18.30 -68.28
CA ASP A 155 -10.02 -18.46 -68.09
C ASP A 155 -9.67 -18.37 -66.58
N PRO A 156 -9.66 -19.49 -65.84
CA PRO A 156 -9.52 -19.48 -64.38
C PRO A 156 -8.09 -19.18 -63.92
N ILE A 157 -7.99 -18.42 -62.84
CA ILE A 157 -6.74 -18.05 -62.17
C ILE A 157 -6.83 -18.22 -60.65
N TYR A 158 -5.72 -18.61 -60.02
CA TYR A 158 -5.60 -18.83 -58.58
C TYR A 158 -4.68 -17.78 -57.94
N PHE A 159 -5.20 -17.12 -56.90
CA PHE A 159 -4.42 -16.23 -56.03
C PHE A 159 -4.31 -16.81 -54.62
N ASN A 160 -3.13 -16.70 -54.02
CA ASN A 160 -2.94 -16.91 -52.58
C ASN A 160 -2.87 -15.53 -51.90
N ILE A 161 -3.95 -15.15 -51.21
CA ILE A 161 -4.10 -13.85 -50.55
C ILE A 161 -3.81 -14.02 -49.06
N GLY A 162 -2.61 -13.67 -48.62
CA GLY A 162 -2.25 -13.73 -47.19
C GLY A 162 -2.43 -15.11 -46.53
N GLY A 163 -2.37 -16.20 -47.31
CA GLY A 163 -2.61 -17.58 -46.86
C GLY A 163 -3.95 -18.18 -47.29
N GLN A 164 -4.87 -17.38 -47.88
CA GLN A 164 -6.16 -17.85 -48.38
C GLN A 164 -6.14 -18.02 -49.91
N LEU A 165 -6.41 -19.24 -50.39
CA LEU A 165 -6.48 -19.51 -51.83
C LEU A 165 -7.85 -19.09 -52.40
N ILE A 166 -7.84 -18.29 -53.46
CA ILE A 166 -9.04 -17.78 -54.16
C ILE A 166 -8.93 -18.09 -55.66
N MET A 167 -9.98 -18.68 -56.23
CA MET A 167 -10.13 -18.92 -57.66
C MET A 167 -11.07 -17.90 -58.30
N THR A 168 -10.70 -17.33 -59.46
CA THR A 168 -11.51 -16.35 -60.20
C THR A 168 -11.17 -16.38 -61.70
N ASN A 169 -11.77 -15.53 -62.53
CA ASN A 169 -11.47 -15.43 -63.97
C ASN A 169 -10.44 -14.33 -64.25
N LYS A 170 -9.44 -14.64 -65.08
CA LYS A 170 -8.36 -13.76 -65.52
C LYS A 170 -8.88 -12.49 -66.22
N LYS A 171 -9.98 -12.60 -66.98
CA LYS A 171 -10.58 -11.50 -67.76
C LYS A 171 -10.96 -10.29 -66.89
N TYR A 172 -11.36 -10.51 -65.63
CA TYR A 172 -11.71 -9.42 -64.71
C TYR A 172 -10.52 -8.50 -64.40
N PHE A 173 -9.31 -9.04 -64.38
CA PHE A 173 -8.09 -8.29 -64.05
C PHE A 173 -7.35 -7.78 -65.29
N THR A 174 -7.59 -8.36 -66.47
CA THR A 174 -6.99 -7.93 -67.74
C THR A 174 -7.84 -6.93 -68.53
N SER A 175 -9.11 -6.79 -68.17
CA SER A 175 -10.02 -5.79 -68.75
C SER A 175 -9.59 -4.36 -68.38
N THR A 176 -9.44 -3.50 -69.40
CA THR A 176 -9.17 -2.07 -69.24
C THR A 176 -10.45 -1.25 -69.03
N LYS A 177 -11.63 -1.89 -68.97
CA LYS A 177 -12.91 -1.20 -68.73
C LYS A 177 -13.00 -0.55 -67.34
N ARG A 178 -12.22 -1.03 -66.36
CA ARG A 178 -12.29 -0.58 -64.94
C ARG A 178 -11.01 0.08 -64.46
N GLU A 179 -9.85 -0.48 -64.76
CA GLU A 179 -8.54 0.08 -64.41
C GLU A 179 -7.68 0.24 -65.67
N ASP A 180 -6.79 1.24 -65.66
CA ASP A 180 -5.86 1.45 -66.77
C ASP A 180 -4.77 0.36 -66.82
N GLU A 181 -4.05 0.26 -67.95
CA GLU A 181 -2.97 -0.73 -68.13
C GLU A 181 -1.76 -0.53 -67.19
N THR A 182 -1.76 0.53 -66.37
CA THR A 182 -0.65 0.81 -65.45
C THR A 182 -0.77 0.07 -64.12
N ASN A 183 -1.91 -0.55 -63.84
CA ASN A 183 -2.14 -1.33 -62.63
C ASN A 183 -1.27 -2.61 -62.55
N LEU A 184 -1.01 -3.07 -61.34
CA LEU A 184 -0.08 -4.18 -61.12
C LEU A 184 -0.64 -5.56 -61.49
N PHE A 185 -1.96 -5.75 -61.46
CA PHE A 185 -2.56 -7.03 -61.83
C PHE A 185 -2.46 -7.27 -63.35
N ILE A 186 -2.71 -6.26 -64.19
CA ILE A 186 -2.49 -6.37 -65.64
C ILE A 186 -1.03 -6.71 -65.95
N LYS A 187 -0.09 -5.98 -65.33
CA LYS A 187 1.34 -6.19 -65.54
C LYS A 187 1.81 -7.57 -65.06
N LEU A 188 1.24 -8.05 -63.96
CA LEU A 188 1.48 -9.40 -63.45
C LEU A 188 1.01 -10.45 -64.46
N LEU A 189 -0.20 -10.32 -64.97
CA LEU A 189 -0.83 -11.31 -65.85
C LEU A 189 -0.32 -11.28 -67.29
N LYS A 190 0.24 -10.14 -67.74
CA LYS A 190 0.95 -10.00 -69.02
C LYS A 190 2.43 -10.42 -68.94
N GLY A 191 2.95 -10.76 -67.75
CA GLY A 191 4.33 -11.19 -67.56
C GLY A 191 5.37 -10.05 -67.59
N GLU A 192 4.94 -8.80 -67.40
CA GLU A 192 5.77 -7.59 -67.53
C GLU A 192 6.51 -7.21 -66.22
N ARG A 193 6.37 -8.02 -65.15
CA ARG A 193 7.09 -7.86 -63.87
C ARG A 193 7.51 -9.20 -63.28
N THR A 194 8.74 -9.26 -62.78
CA THR A 194 9.45 -10.50 -62.36
C THR A 194 9.63 -10.67 -60.84
N ASN A 195 8.97 -9.87 -59.98
CA ASN A 195 9.19 -9.92 -58.52
C ASN A 195 8.01 -10.51 -57.72
N ILE A 196 7.32 -11.52 -58.24
CA ILE A 196 6.29 -12.26 -57.49
C ILE A 196 6.66 -13.73 -57.44
N PHE A 197 6.55 -14.32 -56.25
CA PHE A 197 6.69 -15.76 -56.02
C PHE A 197 5.48 -16.46 -56.63
N THR A 198 5.65 -17.07 -57.81
CA THR A 198 4.74 -18.14 -58.23
C THR A 198 4.99 -19.31 -57.28
N GLU A 199 3.96 -19.71 -56.54
CA GLU A 199 4.07 -20.86 -55.64
C GLU A 199 4.25 -22.15 -56.46
N LYS A 200 4.77 -23.22 -55.84
CA LYS A 200 5.06 -24.49 -56.55
C LYS A 200 3.83 -25.10 -57.26
N ASN A 201 2.63 -24.70 -56.88
CA ASN A 201 1.32 -25.12 -57.40
C ASN A 201 0.78 -24.20 -58.52
N GLY A 202 1.50 -23.14 -58.92
CA GLY A 202 1.08 -22.21 -59.97
C GLY A 202 0.17 -21.06 -59.51
N SER A 203 -0.11 -20.89 -58.21
CA SER A 203 -0.84 -19.71 -57.71
C SER A 203 0.05 -18.47 -57.60
N PHE A 204 -0.57 -17.30 -57.77
CA PHE A 204 0.07 -16.01 -57.57
C PHE A 204 -0.12 -15.55 -56.13
N PHE A 205 0.97 -15.37 -55.39
CA PHE A 205 0.90 -14.82 -54.03
C PHE A 205 0.68 -13.30 -54.06
N VAL A 206 -0.29 -12.84 -53.27
CA VAL A 206 -0.58 -11.42 -53.06
C VAL A 206 -0.58 -11.15 -51.56
N ASP A 207 0.37 -10.32 -51.12
CA ASP A 207 0.46 -9.88 -49.73
C ASP A 207 -0.61 -8.82 -49.43
N CYS A 208 -1.83 -9.29 -49.16
CA CYS A 208 -3.00 -8.47 -48.88
C CYS A 208 -3.93 -9.19 -47.90
N ASP A 209 -4.69 -8.42 -47.12
CA ASP A 209 -5.76 -8.97 -46.28
C ASP A 209 -6.91 -9.50 -47.19
N PRO A 210 -7.44 -10.72 -46.95
CA PRO A 210 -8.50 -11.28 -47.78
C PRO A 210 -9.79 -10.46 -47.84
N THR A 211 -10.12 -9.73 -46.76
CA THR A 211 -11.29 -8.84 -46.69
C THR A 211 -11.12 -7.64 -47.61
N VAL A 212 -9.92 -7.07 -47.64
CA VAL A 212 -9.58 -5.96 -48.55
C VAL A 212 -9.61 -6.44 -50.00
N PHE A 213 -9.02 -7.62 -50.26
CA PHE A 213 -8.98 -8.18 -51.60
C PHE A 213 -10.37 -8.54 -52.14
N LYS A 214 -11.30 -8.97 -51.28
CA LYS A 214 -12.70 -9.23 -51.67
C LYS A 214 -13.34 -8.01 -52.36
N HIS A 215 -13.15 -6.81 -51.80
CA HIS A 215 -13.72 -5.59 -52.38
C HIS A 215 -13.00 -5.13 -53.66
N LEU A 216 -11.68 -5.37 -53.76
CA LEU A 216 -10.96 -5.17 -55.02
C LEU A 216 -11.50 -6.11 -56.11
N LEU A 217 -11.80 -7.36 -55.74
CA LEU A 217 -12.36 -8.35 -56.66
C LEU A 217 -13.77 -7.97 -57.13
N GLU A 218 -14.64 -7.47 -56.24
CA GLU A 218 -15.97 -6.95 -56.59
C GLU A 218 -15.88 -5.77 -57.57
N TRP A 219 -14.91 -4.88 -57.39
CA TRP A 219 -14.62 -3.81 -58.34
C TRP A 219 -14.20 -4.33 -59.72
N PHE A 220 -13.27 -5.28 -59.77
CA PHE A 220 -12.83 -5.87 -61.04
C PHE A 220 -13.94 -6.67 -61.74
N LYS A 221 -14.82 -7.32 -60.99
CA LYS A 221 -15.92 -8.13 -61.54
C LYS A 221 -17.09 -7.28 -62.02
N PHE A 222 -17.57 -6.37 -61.17
CA PHE A 222 -18.85 -5.70 -61.36
C PHE A 222 -18.71 -4.18 -61.54
N GLY A 223 -17.55 -3.61 -61.19
CA GLY A 223 -17.42 -2.16 -61.02
C GLY A 223 -18.09 -1.65 -59.73
N ASN A 224 -18.48 -2.57 -58.84
CA ASN A 224 -19.10 -2.21 -57.59
C ASN A 224 -18.05 -1.60 -56.68
N ILE A 225 -18.38 -0.43 -56.17
CA ILE A 225 -17.64 0.15 -55.08
C ILE A 225 -18.35 -0.18 -53.78
N ILE A 226 -17.56 -0.39 -52.74
CA ILE A 226 -18.07 -0.69 -51.40
C ILE A 226 -19.06 0.39 -50.96
N ALA A 227 -20.25 -0.02 -50.52
CA ALA A 227 -21.29 0.90 -50.07
C ALA A 227 -20.82 1.71 -48.85
N SER A 228 -21.34 2.93 -48.69
CA SER A 228 -20.98 3.81 -47.56
C SER A 228 -21.33 3.18 -46.19
N SER A 229 -22.33 2.30 -46.14
CA SER A 229 -22.74 1.52 -44.96
C SER A 229 -21.71 0.46 -44.56
N ASP A 230 -20.98 -0.11 -45.53
CA ASP A 230 -20.03 -1.21 -45.30
C ASP A 230 -18.57 -0.71 -45.21
N LEU A 231 -18.33 0.57 -45.55
CA LEU A 231 -17.00 1.19 -45.60
C LEU A 231 -16.58 1.78 -44.23
N SER A 232 -15.93 0.96 -43.40
CA SER A 232 -15.27 1.46 -42.18
C SER A 232 -14.03 2.35 -42.47
N PRO A 233 -13.62 3.26 -41.57
CA PRO A 233 -12.38 4.05 -41.72
C PRO A 233 -11.14 3.16 -41.88
N THR A 234 -11.10 2.04 -41.14
CA THR A 234 -10.24 0.85 -41.28
C THR A 234 -10.06 0.43 -42.71
N LEU A 235 -11.16 -0.11 -43.22
CA LEU A 235 -11.22 -0.68 -44.54
C LEU A 235 -10.92 0.37 -45.61
N LYS A 236 -11.35 1.62 -45.44
CA LYS A 236 -11.01 2.71 -46.36
C LYS A 236 -9.50 2.99 -46.40
N GLN A 237 -8.82 3.06 -45.27
CA GLN A 237 -7.35 3.23 -45.25
C GLN A 237 -6.61 2.02 -45.82
N GLN A 238 -7.08 0.80 -45.52
CA GLN A 238 -6.52 -0.42 -46.10
C GLN A 238 -6.73 -0.47 -47.61
N LEU A 239 -7.92 -0.12 -48.11
CA LEU A 239 -8.22 0.00 -49.54
C LEU A 239 -7.40 1.11 -50.20
N ILE A 240 -7.20 2.27 -49.55
CA ILE A 240 -6.32 3.33 -50.06
C ILE A 240 -4.86 2.84 -50.15
N SER A 241 -4.38 2.11 -49.14
CA SER A 241 -3.04 1.53 -49.13
C SER A 241 -2.89 0.50 -50.24
N ALA A 242 -3.89 -0.39 -50.40
CA ALA A 242 -3.95 -1.36 -51.48
C ALA A 242 -3.98 -0.68 -52.86
N CYS A 243 -4.73 0.42 -53.03
CA CYS A 243 -4.71 1.22 -54.27
C CYS A 243 -3.31 1.71 -54.61
N LYS A 244 -2.55 2.20 -53.61
CA LYS A 244 -1.18 2.69 -53.82
C LYS A 244 -0.23 1.55 -54.16
N VAL A 245 -0.33 0.42 -53.44
CA VAL A 245 0.51 -0.76 -53.66
C VAL A 245 0.24 -1.36 -55.03
N PHE A 246 -1.03 -1.63 -55.37
CA PHE A 246 -1.45 -2.28 -56.61
C PHE A 246 -1.66 -1.32 -57.78
N LYS A 247 -1.44 -0.01 -57.58
CA LYS A 247 -1.59 1.06 -58.58
C LYS A 247 -2.98 1.12 -59.22
N LEU A 248 -4.03 1.02 -58.40
CA LEU A 248 -5.44 1.11 -58.81
C LEU A 248 -5.91 2.56 -58.78
N LYS A 249 -5.80 3.27 -59.90
CA LYS A 249 -6.08 4.72 -59.95
C LYS A 249 -7.57 5.01 -59.99
N ASN A 250 -8.34 4.23 -60.73
CA ASN A 250 -9.75 4.50 -60.93
C ASN A 250 -10.54 4.15 -59.67
N TYR A 251 -10.27 3.00 -59.06
CA TYR A 251 -10.83 2.62 -57.77
C TYR A 251 -10.51 3.65 -56.68
N TRP A 252 -9.27 4.16 -56.64
CA TRP A 252 -8.89 5.23 -55.71
C TRP A 252 -9.69 6.52 -55.93
N LYS A 253 -9.93 6.89 -57.19
CA LYS A 253 -10.72 8.08 -57.56
C LYS A 253 -12.16 7.94 -57.10
N GLU A 254 -12.78 6.79 -57.32
CA GLU A 254 -14.16 6.52 -56.92
C GLU A 254 -14.29 6.36 -55.38
N LEU A 255 -13.35 5.67 -54.71
CA LEU A 255 -13.31 5.49 -53.25
C LEU A 255 -13.20 6.83 -52.51
N LYS A 256 -12.56 7.83 -53.12
CA LYS A 256 -12.49 9.20 -52.62
C LYS A 256 -13.82 9.94 -52.65
N LYS A 257 -14.71 9.60 -53.59
CA LYS A 257 -16.04 10.23 -53.70
C LYS A 257 -17.00 9.76 -52.63
N ILE A 258 -16.79 8.57 -52.08
CA ILE A 258 -17.65 7.99 -51.04
C ILE A 258 -17.41 8.76 -49.73
N PRO A 259 -18.40 9.52 -49.22
CA PRO A 259 -18.29 10.11 -47.89
C PRO A 259 -18.19 8.96 -46.89
N ILE A 260 -17.23 9.05 -45.97
CA ILE A 260 -17.23 8.11 -44.85
C ILE A 260 -18.48 8.46 -44.06
N ASN A 261 -19.42 7.52 -43.92
CA ASN A 261 -20.51 7.65 -42.97
C ASN A 261 -19.96 7.43 -41.55
N SER A 262 -18.94 8.22 -41.22
CA SER A 262 -18.44 8.36 -39.87
C SER A 262 -19.13 9.59 -39.33
N THR A 263 -20.43 9.52 -39.08
CA THR A 263 -21.08 10.52 -38.22
C THR A 263 -20.29 10.61 -36.89
N LEU A 264 -19.74 9.48 -36.42
CA LEU A 264 -18.79 9.40 -35.31
C LEU A 264 -17.39 9.96 -35.60
N GLY A 265 -16.77 9.64 -36.74
CA GLY A 265 -15.44 10.16 -37.09
C GLY A 265 -15.45 11.66 -37.39
N GLN A 266 -16.56 12.19 -37.89
CA GLN A 266 -16.80 13.62 -38.06
C GLN A 266 -17.26 14.28 -36.75
N LEU A 267 -18.05 13.63 -35.88
CA LEU A 267 -18.30 14.11 -34.52
C LEU A 267 -16.99 14.20 -33.73
N PHE A 268 -16.18 13.14 -33.68
CA PHE A 268 -14.90 13.14 -32.97
C PHE A 268 -13.82 13.99 -33.66
N ASN A 269 -13.81 14.12 -35.00
CA ASN A 269 -12.89 15.05 -35.70
C ASN A 269 -13.30 16.52 -35.55
N ASN A 270 -14.60 16.83 -35.57
CA ASN A 270 -15.10 18.20 -35.35
C ASN A 270 -15.03 18.60 -33.87
N HIS A 271 -15.00 17.62 -32.95
CA HIS A 271 -14.74 17.77 -31.52
C HIS A 271 -13.29 17.49 -31.10
N MET A 272 -12.31 17.58 -32.02
CA MET A 272 -10.87 17.31 -31.75
C MET A 272 -10.23 18.13 -30.61
N ASN A 273 -10.95 19.09 -30.02
CA ASN A 273 -10.54 19.80 -28.80
C ASN A 273 -11.44 19.57 -27.57
N SER A 274 -12.64 18.99 -27.69
CA SER A 274 -13.47 18.70 -26.53
C SER A 274 -13.33 17.24 -26.13
N LYS A 275 -12.47 16.98 -25.15
CA LYS A 275 -12.41 15.71 -24.44
C LYS A 275 -13.64 15.48 -23.54
N TYR A 276 -14.73 16.23 -23.73
CA TYR A 276 -15.94 16.22 -22.90
C TYR A 276 -17.16 15.85 -23.74
N PHE A 277 -17.60 14.61 -23.61
CA PHE A 277 -18.72 14.01 -24.33
C PHE A 277 -19.94 13.77 -23.41
N ARG A 278 -20.03 14.46 -22.27
CA ARG A 278 -21.08 14.18 -21.27
C ARG A 278 -22.49 14.24 -21.84
N ASN A 279 -23.36 13.35 -21.34
CA ASN A 279 -24.78 13.25 -21.72
C ASN A 279 -25.05 12.92 -23.19
N MET A 280 -24.03 12.48 -23.95
CA MET A 280 -24.20 12.13 -25.35
C MET A 280 -24.82 10.73 -25.52
N LYS A 281 -25.63 10.57 -26.56
CA LYS A 281 -26.26 9.30 -26.91
C LYS A 281 -25.55 8.67 -28.11
N PHE A 282 -24.94 7.52 -27.87
CA PHE A 282 -24.28 6.65 -28.84
C PHE A 282 -24.99 5.30 -29.00
N SER A 283 -26.19 5.16 -28.41
CA SER A 283 -26.92 3.90 -28.36
C SER A 283 -27.13 3.31 -29.76
N GLY A 284 -26.82 2.03 -29.91
CA GLY A 284 -26.98 1.27 -31.16
C GLY A 284 -25.94 1.56 -32.25
N MET A 285 -25.03 2.51 -32.03
CA MET A 285 -24.01 2.86 -33.04
C MET A 285 -22.89 1.82 -33.12
N GLU A 286 -22.12 1.84 -34.21
CA GLU A 286 -20.83 1.14 -34.31
C GLU A 286 -19.67 2.13 -34.20
N ILE A 287 -18.80 1.92 -33.21
CA ILE A 287 -17.60 2.70 -32.96
C ILE A 287 -16.41 1.77 -33.23
N ALA A 288 -15.61 2.08 -34.25
CA ALA A 288 -14.48 1.24 -34.60
C ALA A 288 -13.17 2.03 -34.72
N LEU A 289 -12.06 1.39 -34.33
CA LEU A 289 -10.69 1.84 -34.65
C LEU A 289 -10.31 3.22 -34.10
N ILE A 290 -10.97 3.61 -33.01
CA ILE A 290 -10.72 4.87 -32.31
C ILE A 290 -9.95 4.59 -31.01
N THR A 291 -9.10 5.54 -30.63
CA THR A 291 -8.46 5.55 -29.31
C THR A 291 -9.09 6.64 -28.45
N PHE A 292 -9.81 6.22 -27.42
CA PHE A 292 -10.16 7.03 -26.27
C PHE A 292 -9.16 6.72 -25.17
N SER A 293 -8.20 7.61 -24.97
CA SER A 293 -7.21 7.48 -23.90
C SER A 293 -7.03 8.82 -23.20
N TYR A 294 -7.03 8.79 -21.86
CA TYR A 294 -6.74 9.93 -20.96
C TYR A 294 -7.56 11.21 -21.26
N HIS A 295 -8.24 11.73 -20.23
CA HIS A 295 -9.01 12.99 -20.29
C HIS A 295 -10.34 12.96 -21.03
N TYR A 296 -10.71 11.88 -21.74
CA TYR A 296 -12.05 11.75 -22.33
C TYR A 296 -13.10 11.52 -21.24
N ASP A 297 -14.14 12.33 -21.26
CA ASP A 297 -15.20 12.37 -20.28
C ASP A 297 -16.53 11.99 -20.93
N PHE A 298 -16.96 10.78 -20.63
CA PHE A 298 -18.20 10.18 -21.08
C PHE A 298 -19.23 10.06 -19.94
N ILE A 299 -19.19 10.99 -18.97
CA ILE A 299 -20.12 10.96 -17.86
C ILE A 299 -21.56 11.08 -18.37
N ASN A 300 -22.44 10.19 -17.89
CA ASN A 300 -23.85 10.11 -18.27
C ASN A 300 -24.09 9.85 -19.78
N CYS A 301 -23.11 9.30 -20.49
CA CYS A 301 -23.28 8.90 -21.88
C CYS A 301 -24.09 7.62 -22.02
N ASP A 302 -24.86 7.50 -23.09
CA ASP A 302 -25.61 6.30 -23.42
C ASP A 302 -24.95 5.54 -24.57
N PHE A 303 -24.20 4.50 -24.25
CA PHE A 303 -23.62 3.50 -25.16
C PHE A 303 -24.42 2.19 -25.21
N SER A 304 -25.72 2.22 -24.84
CA SER A 304 -26.50 0.99 -24.85
C SER A 304 -26.60 0.38 -26.25
N LYS A 305 -26.44 -0.94 -26.38
CA LYS A 305 -26.44 -1.67 -27.66
C LYS A 305 -25.38 -1.23 -28.67
N THR A 306 -24.45 -0.35 -28.29
CA THR A 306 -23.34 0.10 -29.15
C THR A 306 -22.37 -1.04 -29.40
N THR A 307 -21.86 -1.15 -30.62
CA THR A 307 -20.80 -2.11 -30.97
C THR A 307 -19.46 -1.38 -31.07
N PHE A 308 -18.50 -1.75 -30.23
CA PHE A 308 -17.12 -1.29 -30.27
C PHE A 308 -16.25 -2.34 -30.96
N ARG A 309 -15.46 -1.95 -31.98
CA ARG A 309 -14.51 -2.85 -32.66
C ARG A 309 -13.12 -2.25 -32.72
N ASN A 310 -12.10 -2.98 -32.23
CA ASN A 310 -10.72 -2.51 -32.27
C ASN A 310 -10.53 -1.11 -31.66
N VAL A 311 -11.31 -0.79 -30.62
CA VAL A 311 -11.24 0.48 -29.91
C VAL A 311 -10.26 0.34 -28.75
N ARG A 312 -9.41 1.34 -28.55
CA ARG A 312 -8.63 1.50 -27.32
C ARG A 312 -9.40 2.45 -26.41
N PHE A 313 -9.90 1.95 -25.28
CA PHE A 313 -10.76 2.68 -24.35
C PHE A 313 -10.14 2.65 -22.95
N GLU A 314 -9.27 3.61 -22.67
CA GLU A 314 -8.36 3.58 -21.52
C GLU A 314 -8.44 4.88 -20.71
N ASN A 315 -8.48 4.78 -19.40
CA ASN A 315 -8.35 5.91 -18.47
C ASN A 315 -9.31 7.08 -18.79
N CYS A 316 -10.53 6.75 -19.20
CA CYS A 316 -11.60 7.69 -19.49
C CYS A 316 -12.56 7.79 -18.29
N LEU A 317 -13.17 8.96 -18.09
CA LEU A 317 -14.22 9.14 -17.09
C LEU A 317 -15.53 8.62 -17.67
N ILE A 318 -16.13 7.63 -17.03
CA ILE A 318 -17.35 7.01 -17.52
C ILE A 318 -18.49 7.05 -16.50
N ASP A 319 -18.41 7.83 -15.42
CA ASP A 319 -19.43 7.79 -14.36
C ASP A 319 -20.87 7.95 -14.91
N LYS A 320 -21.80 7.09 -14.50
CA LYS A 320 -23.20 7.01 -14.98
C LYS A 320 -23.37 6.66 -16.45
N ALA A 321 -22.30 6.29 -17.16
CA ALA A 321 -22.42 5.83 -18.53
C ALA A 321 -23.18 4.50 -18.60
N ASN A 322 -24.04 4.39 -19.60
CA ASN A 322 -24.86 3.22 -19.87
C ASN A 322 -24.28 2.39 -21.02
N PHE A 323 -23.78 1.20 -20.74
CA PHE A 323 -23.27 0.21 -21.69
C PHE A 323 -24.21 -1.00 -21.82
N ALA A 324 -25.49 -0.89 -21.44
CA ALA A 324 -26.40 -2.02 -21.45
C ALA A 324 -26.52 -2.66 -22.84
N GLY A 325 -26.24 -3.96 -22.95
CA GLY A 325 -26.27 -4.70 -24.21
C GLY A 325 -25.19 -4.31 -25.22
N ALA A 326 -24.21 -3.47 -24.85
CA ALA A 326 -23.10 -3.12 -25.72
C ALA A 326 -22.23 -4.35 -26.03
N LYS A 327 -21.58 -4.33 -27.19
CA LYS A 327 -20.66 -5.39 -27.63
C LYS A 327 -19.29 -4.78 -27.86
N MET A 328 -18.28 -5.24 -27.14
CA MET A 328 -16.89 -4.86 -27.36
C MET A 328 -16.14 -6.04 -27.95
N ILE A 329 -15.57 -5.86 -29.14
CA ILE A 329 -14.90 -6.91 -29.91
C ILE A 329 -13.48 -6.45 -30.22
N SER A 330 -12.48 -7.25 -29.85
CA SER A 330 -11.07 -6.95 -30.12
C SER A 330 -10.61 -5.59 -29.60
N CYS A 331 -11.20 -5.12 -28.49
CA CYS A 331 -10.92 -3.83 -27.89
C CYS A 331 -9.87 -3.96 -26.78
N ARG A 332 -9.14 -2.88 -26.53
CA ARG A 332 -8.29 -2.73 -25.34
C ARG A 332 -8.98 -1.78 -24.38
N VAL A 333 -9.38 -2.26 -23.20
CA VAL A 333 -10.22 -1.56 -22.25
C VAL A 333 -9.48 -1.46 -20.92
N GLN A 334 -9.23 -0.26 -20.45
CA GLN A 334 -8.68 -0.02 -19.12
C GLN A 334 -9.53 1.06 -18.45
N LEU A 335 -10.66 0.67 -17.86
CA LEU A 335 -11.66 1.61 -17.34
C LEU A 335 -12.01 1.31 -15.88
N GLN A 336 -12.63 2.30 -15.24
CA GLN A 336 -13.19 2.17 -13.91
C GLN A 336 -14.71 2.05 -13.99
N PHE A 337 -15.21 0.82 -14.05
CA PHE A 337 -16.63 0.53 -13.95
C PHE A 337 -17.04 0.54 -12.48
N ASN A 338 -17.98 1.40 -12.13
CA ASN A 338 -18.52 1.51 -10.78
C ASN A 338 -20.03 1.19 -10.77
N GLN A 339 -20.67 1.22 -9.59
CA GLN A 339 -22.09 0.90 -9.43
C GLN A 339 -23.06 1.83 -10.19
N SER A 340 -22.61 3.02 -10.59
CA SER A 340 -23.40 3.96 -11.38
C SER A 340 -23.39 3.60 -12.87
N ASN A 341 -22.44 2.77 -13.31
CA ASN A 341 -22.38 2.28 -14.68
C ASN A 341 -23.34 1.13 -14.91
N ASN A 342 -24.18 1.28 -15.93
CA ASN A 342 -25.02 0.18 -16.36
C ASN A 342 -24.28 -0.67 -17.39
N ILE A 343 -23.72 -1.81 -17.00
CA ILE A 343 -23.09 -2.76 -17.95
C ILE A 343 -23.89 -4.06 -18.12
N GLU A 344 -25.19 -4.01 -17.85
CA GLU A 344 -26.06 -5.19 -17.96
C GLU A 344 -26.02 -5.79 -19.38
N SER A 345 -25.77 -7.09 -19.48
CA SER A 345 -25.65 -7.79 -20.78
C SER A 345 -24.57 -7.22 -21.73
N CYS A 346 -23.64 -6.42 -21.23
CA CYS A 346 -22.47 -5.98 -21.99
C CYS A 346 -21.54 -7.17 -22.24
N ARG A 347 -21.11 -7.36 -23.49
CA ARG A 347 -20.30 -8.50 -23.93
C ARG A 347 -18.93 -8.07 -24.41
N PHE A 348 -17.88 -8.66 -23.84
CA PHE A 348 -16.50 -8.52 -24.28
C PHE A 348 -16.06 -9.80 -24.98
N VAL A 349 -15.53 -9.67 -26.20
CA VAL A 349 -15.07 -10.81 -27.02
C VAL A 349 -13.69 -10.51 -27.58
N ASN A 350 -12.72 -11.37 -27.28
CA ASN A 350 -11.32 -11.20 -27.72
C ASN A 350 -10.71 -9.85 -27.30
N CYS A 351 -11.09 -9.34 -26.11
CA CYS A 351 -10.65 -8.05 -25.60
C CYS A 351 -9.54 -8.18 -24.54
N THR A 352 -8.68 -7.16 -24.44
CA THR A 352 -7.74 -6.97 -23.32
C THR A 352 -8.34 -6.00 -22.34
N LEU A 353 -8.67 -6.44 -21.12
CA LEU A 353 -9.24 -5.61 -20.05
C LEU A 353 -8.25 -5.32 -18.92
N ASP A 354 -6.98 -5.66 -19.10
CA ASP A 354 -5.94 -5.61 -18.07
C ASP A 354 -5.89 -4.24 -17.35
N GLY A 355 -5.81 -4.27 -16.02
CA GLY A 355 -5.77 -3.07 -15.18
C GLY A 355 -7.12 -2.37 -14.97
N SER A 356 -8.23 -2.95 -15.42
CA SER A 356 -9.58 -2.39 -15.22
C SER A 356 -10.10 -2.59 -13.79
N PHE A 357 -11.01 -1.71 -13.37
CA PHE A 357 -11.71 -1.80 -12.09
C PHE A 357 -13.20 -2.09 -12.34
N PHE A 358 -13.76 -3.03 -11.58
CA PHE A 358 -15.16 -3.40 -11.61
C PHE A 358 -15.71 -3.38 -10.19
N THR A 359 -16.46 -2.34 -9.82
CA THR A 359 -16.95 -2.13 -8.46
C THR A 359 -18.47 -2.08 -8.43
N GLY A 360 -19.14 -2.98 -7.70
CA GLY A 360 -20.59 -3.02 -7.56
C GLY A 360 -21.34 -3.42 -8.84
N VAL A 361 -20.64 -4.06 -9.78
CA VAL A 361 -21.18 -4.48 -11.07
C VAL A 361 -21.86 -5.85 -10.96
N LYS A 362 -23.05 -6.00 -11.56
CA LYS A 362 -23.87 -7.22 -11.44
C LYS A 362 -23.32 -8.45 -12.16
N SER A 363 -22.81 -8.28 -13.38
CA SER A 363 -22.33 -9.40 -14.21
C SER A 363 -21.35 -8.92 -15.26
N LEU A 364 -20.30 -9.69 -15.52
CA LEU A 364 -19.32 -9.42 -16.57
C LEU A 364 -19.28 -10.61 -17.54
N GLN A 365 -19.62 -10.38 -18.81
CA GLN A 365 -19.60 -11.42 -19.84
C GLN A 365 -18.36 -11.25 -20.72
N CYS A 366 -17.35 -12.08 -20.46
CA CYS A 366 -16.09 -12.10 -21.20
C CYS A 366 -15.89 -13.44 -21.88
N LYS A 367 -15.54 -13.42 -23.16
CA LYS A 367 -15.13 -14.60 -23.93
C LYS A 367 -13.78 -14.33 -24.58
N GLU A 368 -12.82 -15.22 -24.37
CA GLU A 368 -11.47 -15.11 -24.94
C GLU A 368 -10.79 -13.79 -24.55
N CYS A 369 -10.98 -13.33 -23.30
CA CYS A 369 -10.44 -12.06 -22.82
C CYS A 369 -9.26 -12.25 -21.87
N THR A 370 -8.40 -11.23 -21.79
CA THR A 370 -7.45 -11.07 -20.69
C THR A 370 -7.96 -10.03 -19.70
N LEU A 371 -7.82 -10.30 -18.42
CA LEU A 371 -8.27 -9.46 -17.31
C LEU A 371 -7.17 -9.45 -16.23
N ASN A 372 -5.90 -9.35 -16.62
CA ASN A 372 -4.79 -9.39 -15.67
C ASN A 372 -4.73 -8.10 -14.84
N VAL A 373 -4.26 -8.20 -13.60
CA VAL A 373 -4.07 -7.03 -12.71
C VAL A 373 -5.35 -6.18 -12.58
N CYS A 374 -6.52 -6.81 -12.68
CA CYS A 374 -7.81 -6.14 -12.55
C CYS A 374 -8.22 -6.07 -11.08
N THR A 375 -9.11 -5.14 -10.74
CA THR A 375 -9.75 -5.11 -9.42
C THR A 375 -11.23 -5.36 -9.56
N PHE A 376 -11.73 -6.38 -8.87
CA PHE A 376 -13.14 -6.70 -8.74
C PHE A 376 -13.56 -6.37 -7.30
N SER A 377 -14.63 -5.62 -7.11
CA SER A 377 -15.09 -5.18 -5.79
C SER A 377 -16.61 -5.27 -5.68
N ASP A 378 -17.12 -5.87 -4.61
CA ASP A 378 -18.57 -5.94 -4.33
C ASP A 378 -19.39 -6.57 -5.48
N MET A 379 -18.86 -7.65 -6.09
CA MET A 379 -19.47 -8.35 -7.24
C MET A 379 -19.87 -9.80 -6.92
N ASP A 380 -20.95 -10.29 -7.55
CA ASP A 380 -21.26 -11.72 -7.59
C ASP A 380 -20.52 -12.40 -8.76
N MET A 381 -19.57 -13.25 -8.41
CA MET A 381 -18.68 -13.97 -9.33
C MET A 381 -18.81 -15.50 -9.19
N ARG A 382 -19.88 -16.02 -8.55
CA ARG A 382 -20.08 -17.48 -8.37
C ARG A 382 -20.20 -18.25 -9.69
N HIS A 383 -20.67 -17.57 -10.73
CA HIS A 383 -20.82 -18.09 -12.08
C HIS A 383 -19.79 -17.53 -13.07
N PHE A 384 -18.79 -16.79 -12.57
CA PHE A 384 -17.76 -16.23 -13.42
C PHE A 384 -16.94 -17.35 -14.07
N ASP A 385 -16.60 -17.15 -15.35
CA ASP A 385 -15.76 -18.07 -16.11
C ASP A 385 -14.28 -17.74 -15.88
N PHE A 386 -13.64 -18.54 -15.04
CA PHE A 386 -12.22 -18.45 -14.71
C PHE A 386 -11.29 -19.04 -15.79
N SER A 387 -11.81 -19.45 -16.95
CA SER A 387 -10.98 -19.75 -18.12
C SER A 387 -10.27 -18.51 -18.68
N ASN A 388 -10.79 -17.31 -18.38
CA ASN A 388 -10.14 -16.05 -18.71
C ASN A 388 -8.89 -15.82 -17.83
N THR A 389 -7.87 -15.14 -18.39
CA THR A 389 -6.63 -14.89 -17.64
C THR A 389 -6.82 -13.70 -16.70
N ILE A 390 -7.01 -13.96 -15.40
CA ILE A 390 -7.13 -12.91 -14.35
C ILE A 390 -5.88 -12.83 -13.46
N LYS A 391 -4.69 -13.18 -13.96
CA LYS A 391 -3.49 -13.27 -13.12
C LYS A 391 -3.12 -11.92 -12.50
N GLY A 392 -2.71 -11.91 -11.24
CA GLY A 392 -2.34 -10.68 -10.52
C GLY A 392 -3.53 -9.81 -10.11
N SER A 393 -4.77 -10.28 -10.26
CA SER A 393 -5.97 -9.49 -9.98
C SER A 393 -6.37 -9.52 -8.50
N THR A 394 -7.09 -8.48 -8.09
CA THR A 394 -7.63 -8.32 -6.73
C THR A 394 -9.14 -8.58 -6.72
N LEU A 395 -9.62 -9.43 -5.82
CA LEU A 395 -11.02 -9.73 -5.56
C LEU A 395 -11.39 -9.22 -4.17
N LYS A 396 -12.20 -8.16 -4.07
CA LYS A 396 -12.57 -7.51 -2.81
C LYS A 396 -14.06 -7.65 -2.52
N LYS A 397 -14.43 -8.27 -1.40
CA LYS A 397 -15.85 -8.45 -0.99
C LYS A 397 -16.71 -9.10 -2.09
N CYS A 398 -16.12 -9.92 -2.95
CA CYS A 398 -16.83 -10.62 -4.02
C CYS A 398 -17.46 -11.90 -3.50
N GLN A 399 -18.61 -12.29 -4.05
CA GLN A 399 -19.15 -13.64 -3.86
C GLN A 399 -18.50 -14.56 -4.89
N ILE A 400 -17.62 -15.46 -4.46
CA ILE A 400 -16.86 -16.32 -5.36
C ILE A 400 -17.16 -17.79 -5.08
N ASN A 401 -17.10 -18.61 -6.13
CA ASN A 401 -17.05 -20.05 -5.97
C ASN A 401 -15.59 -20.51 -6.17
N LEU A 402 -14.88 -20.67 -5.05
CA LEU A 402 -13.46 -20.99 -5.03
C LEU A 402 -13.15 -22.38 -5.63
N SER A 403 -14.11 -23.30 -5.64
CA SER A 403 -13.96 -24.63 -6.25
C SER A 403 -13.73 -24.60 -7.76
N LYS A 404 -13.98 -23.46 -8.42
CA LYS A 404 -13.75 -23.26 -9.86
C LYS A 404 -12.40 -22.63 -10.18
N ILE A 405 -11.62 -22.25 -9.16
CA ILE A 405 -10.32 -21.60 -9.32
C ILE A 405 -9.23 -22.66 -9.16
N SER A 406 -8.32 -22.73 -10.13
CA SER A 406 -7.16 -23.63 -10.04
C SER A 406 -6.15 -23.14 -8.99
N PRO A 407 -5.33 -24.03 -8.39
CA PRO A 407 -4.29 -23.64 -7.43
C PRO A 407 -3.32 -22.57 -7.97
N ASP A 408 -2.86 -22.74 -9.22
CA ASP A 408 -1.95 -21.79 -9.86
C ASP A 408 -2.56 -20.40 -10.02
N LEU A 409 -3.87 -20.34 -10.34
CA LEU A 409 -4.58 -19.08 -10.47
C LEU A 409 -4.76 -18.44 -9.10
N LEU A 410 -5.16 -19.21 -8.08
CA LEU A 410 -5.35 -18.74 -6.71
C LEU A 410 -4.09 -18.08 -6.15
N ASN A 411 -2.92 -18.68 -6.39
CA ASN A 411 -1.62 -18.13 -5.96
C ASN A 411 -1.26 -16.79 -6.63
N SER A 412 -1.87 -16.49 -7.77
CA SER A 412 -1.66 -15.23 -8.48
C SER A 412 -2.65 -14.13 -8.08
N LEU A 413 -3.68 -14.44 -7.29
CA LEU A 413 -4.74 -13.52 -6.91
C LEU A 413 -4.47 -12.85 -5.56
N THR A 414 -5.03 -11.67 -5.37
CA THR A 414 -5.23 -11.08 -4.04
C THR A 414 -6.72 -11.11 -3.72
N ILE A 415 -7.10 -11.71 -2.61
CA ILE A 415 -8.47 -11.86 -2.13
C ILE A 415 -8.61 -11.06 -0.83
N GLN A 416 -9.55 -10.12 -0.79
CA GLN A 416 -9.77 -9.21 0.32
C GLN A 416 -11.22 -9.23 0.82
N GLY A 417 -11.44 -9.38 2.12
CA GLY A 417 -12.76 -9.11 2.71
C GLY A 417 -13.87 -10.08 2.32
N ILE A 418 -13.53 -11.35 2.01
CA ILE A 418 -14.50 -12.39 1.61
C ILE A 418 -14.73 -13.38 2.76
N GLU A 419 -15.97 -13.83 2.94
CA GLU A 419 -16.27 -14.98 3.79
C GLU A 419 -16.10 -16.27 2.97
N VAL A 420 -15.18 -17.10 3.43
CA VAL A 420 -14.77 -18.36 2.85
C VAL A 420 -15.32 -19.47 3.73
N LYS A 421 -16.08 -20.40 3.17
CA LYS A 421 -16.65 -21.56 3.87
C LYS A 421 -16.02 -22.86 3.40
N HIS A 422 -15.88 -23.85 4.30
CA HIS A 422 -15.27 -25.14 3.97
C HIS A 422 -15.87 -25.83 2.75
N SER A 423 -17.19 -25.80 2.63
CA SER A 423 -17.92 -26.36 1.48
C SER A 423 -17.57 -25.71 0.13
N GLN A 424 -16.92 -24.55 0.10
CA GLN A 424 -16.59 -23.82 -1.12
C GLN A 424 -15.21 -24.18 -1.69
N ILE A 425 -14.35 -24.88 -0.93
CA ILE A 425 -12.96 -25.14 -1.33
C ILE A 425 -12.63 -26.65 -1.39
N GLY A 426 -13.39 -27.55 -0.76
CA GLY A 426 -13.23 -28.99 -0.94
C GLY A 426 -11.81 -29.51 -0.63
N SER A 427 -11.33 -30.52 -1.38
CA SER A 427 -10.04 -31.20 -1.20
C SER A 427 -8.81 -30.38 -1.59
N LEU A 428 -8.97 -29.13 -2.04
CA LEU A 428 -7.84 -28.25 -2.39
C LEU A 428 -6.86 -28.08 -1.23
N PHE A 429 -7.34 -28.14 0.02
CA PHE A 429 -6.53 -28.00 1.25
C PHE A 429 -5.83 -29.27 1.74
N GLU A 430 -6.02 -30.43 1.10
CA GLU A 430 -5.43 -31.69 1.55
C GLU A 430 -3.94 -31.85 1.17
N THR A 431 -3.41 -30.95 0.32
CA THR A 431 -2.00 -31.01 -0.14
C THR A 431 -1.30 -29.67 0.05
N ASN A 432 -0.56 -29.50 1.16
CA ASN A 432 0.51 -28.51 1.35
C ASN A 432 0.34 -27.15 0.62
N LEU A 433 -0.78 -26.45 0.87
CA LEU A 433 -1.00 -25.11 0.32
C LEU A 433 -0.29 -24.07 1.20
N ASN A 434 0.77 -23.46 0.66
CA ASN A 434 1.32 -22.24 1.24
C ASN A 434 0.39 -21.07 0.89
N LEU A 435 -0.56 -20.75 1.78
CA LEU A 435 -1.57 -19.68 1.61
C LEU A 435 -0.98 -18.25 1.69
N ALA A 436 0.34 -18.12 1.61
CA ALA A 436 1.15 -17.00 2.06
C ALA A 436 0.74 -15.59 1.60
N TYR A 437 0.03 -15.45 0.46
CA TYR A 437 -0.08 -14.15 -0.20
C TYR A 437 -1.47 -13.78 -0.69
N CYS A 438 -2.43 -14.71 -0.69
CA CYS A 438 -3.70 -14.47 -1.36
C CYS A 438 -4.72 -13.77 -0.44
N PHE A 439 -4.86 -14.18 0.82
CA PHE A 439 -6.00 -13.77 1.64
C PHE A 439 -5.68 -12.65 2.62
N THR A 440 -6.47 -11.57 2.56
CA THR A 440 -6.40 -10.42 3.47
C THR A 440 -7.81 -10.06 3.96
N GLU A 441 -7.98 -9.71 5.23
CA GLU A 441 -9.28 -9.29 5.80
C GLU A 441 -10.44 -10.29 5.58
N CYS A 442 -10.15 -11.57 5.28
CA CYS A 442 -11.15 -12.59 4.98
C CYS A 442 -11.64 -13.29 6.26
N ILE A 443 -12.81 -13.91 6.18
CA ILE A 443 -13.38 -14.71 7.26
C ILE A 443 -13.37 -16.17 6.80
N PHE A 444 -12.60 -17.03 7.47
CA PHE A 444 -12.66 -18.48 7.27
C PHE A 444 -13.69 -19.07 8.24
N SER A 445 -14.65 -19.82 7.72
CA SER A 445 -15.72 -20.45 8.52
C SER A 445 -15.87 -21.95 8.28
N ASP A 446 -16.08 -22.70 9.36
CA ASP A 446 -16.32 -24.16 9.37
C ASP A 446 -15.16 -25.01 8.79
N PHE A 447 -13.91 -24.53 8.86
CA PHE A 447 -12.75 -25.25 8.33
C PHE A 447 -12.09 -26.18 9.35
N THR A 448 -11.60 -27.33 8.89
CA THR A 448 -10.56 -28.08 9.58
C THR A 448 -9.25 -27.89 8.84
N PHE A 449 -8.31 -27.21 9.47
CA PHE A 449 -6.93 -27.11 9.04
C PHE A 449 -6.11 -28.08 9.89
N GLU A 450 -5.39 -28.99 9.22
CA GLU A 450 -4.59 -30.02 9.89
C GLU A 450 -3.23 -30.14 9.20
N ASN A 451 -2.14 -30.16 9.97
CA ASN A 451 -0.77 -30.39 9.48
C ASN A 451 -0.34 -29.42 8.35
N CYS A 452 -0.75 -28.15 8.42
CA CYS A 452 -0.46 -27.16 7.38
C CYS A 452 0.30 -25.93 7.90
N HIS A 453 0.87 -25.16 6.97
CA HIS A 453 1.56 -23.91 7.27
C HIS A 453 0.90 -22.73 6.55
N LEU A 454 0.63 -21.65 7.29
CA LEU A 454 -0.03 -20.44 6.83
C LEU A 454 0.89 -19.24 7.05
N GLU A 455 1.26 -18.55 5.98
CA GLU A 455 2.19 -17.42 6.06
C GLU A 455 1.48 -16.09 5.69
N ASN A 456 1.96 -14.97 6.22
CA ASN A 456 1.63 -13.59 5.80
C ASN A 456 0.12 -13.29 5.61
N LEU A 457 -0.73 -13.95 6.40
CA LEU A 457 -2.15 -13.66 6.50
C LEU A 457 -2.35 -12.33 7.24
N LYS A 458 -3.01 -11.37 6.61
CA LYS A 458 -3.25 -10.05 7.22
C LYS A 458 -4.72 -9.84 7.57
N ASN A 459 -5.00 -9.69 8.85
CA ASN A 459 -6.30 -9.33 9.42
C ASN A 459 -7.42 -10.34 9.09
N ASN A 460 -7.06 -11.59 8.85
CA ASN A 460 -8.04 -12.65 8.60
C ASN A 460 -8.68 -13.13 9.91
N LYS A 461 -9.96 -13.51 9.84
CA LYS A 461 -10.76 -14.05 10.95
C LYS A 461 -10.97 -15.55 10.77
N PHE A 462 -11.01 -16.28 11.86
CA PHE A 462 -11.37 -17.71 11.85
C PHE A 462 -12.57 -17.89 12.77
N LYS A 463 -13.58 -18.59 12.27
CA LYS A 463 -14.86 -18.80 12.95
C LYS A 463 -15.29 -20.26 12.81
N ASP A 464 -15.63 -20.90 13.92
CA ASP A 464 -16.06 -22.31 13.96
C ASP A 464 -15.03 -23.26 13.28
N CYS A 465 -13.73 -22.92 13.36
CA CYS A 465 -12.64 -23.66 12.71
C CYS A 465 -11.88 -24.59 13.68
N LYS A 466 -11.37 -25.70 13.17
CA LYS A 466 -10.38 -26.55 13.87
C LYS A 466 -8.99 -26.28 13.30
N LEU A 467 -8.06 -25.93 14.18
CA LEU A 467 -6.68 -25.59 13.88
C LEU A 467 -5.76 -26.58 14.60
N LEU A 468 -5.35 -27.64 13.91
CA LEU A 468 -4.65 -28.79 14.49
C LEU A 468 -3.24 -28.92 13.90
N ASN A 469 -2.21 -28.80 14.73
CA ASN A 469 -0.80 -28.92 14.30
C ASN A 469 -0.46 -27.96 13.13
N ILE A 470 -0.69 -26.67 13.35
CA ILE A 470 -0.54 -25.63 12.31
C ILE A 470 0.57 -24.66 12.69
N GLY A 471 1.38 -24.26 11.70
CA GLY A 471 2.27 -23.11 11.83
C GLY A 471 1.70 -21.87 11.16
N PHE A 472 1.73 -20.74 11.85
CA PHE A 472 1.50 -19.41 11.31
C PHE A 472 2.82 -18.64 11.26
N SER A 473 3.20 -18.07 10.12
CA SER A 473 4.40 -17.24 9.97
C SER A 473 4.07 -15.85 9.46
N ASP A 474 4.66 -14.80 10.02
CA ASP A 474 4.55 -13.44 9.49
C ASP A 474 3.11 -12.90 9.33
N CYS A 475 2.16 -13.47 10.08
CA CYS A 475 0.74 -13.12 10.00
C CYS A 475 0.40 -11.94 10.94
N SER A 476 -0.61 -11.13 10.59
CA SER A 476 -1.18 -10.10 11.47
C SER A 476 -2.63 -10.44 11.84
N PHE A 477 -2.96 -10.37 13.12
CA PHE A 477 -4.28 -10.67 13.66
C PHE A 477 -4.83 -9.46 14.42
N GLN A 478 -6.02 -9.01 14.02
CA GLN A 478 -6.73 -7.87 14.62
C GLN A 478 -8.09 -8.27 15.21
N THR A 479 -8.39 -9.57 15.34
CA THR A 479 -9.72 -10.04 15.75
C THR A 479 -9.61 -11.41 16.40
N LYS A 480 -10.59 -11.78 17.25
CA LYS A 480 -10.63 -13.08 17.91
C LYS A 480 -10.79 -14.26 16.94
N PHE A 481 -10.29 -15.42 17.35
CA PHE A 481 -10.71 -16.72 16.82
C PHE A 481 -12.04 -17.12 17.47
N GLU A 482 -13.12 -17.11 16.70
CA GLU A 482 -14.47 -17.35 17.20
C GLU A 482 -14.79 -18.85 17.20
N ASN A 483 -15.07 -19.44 18.36
CA ASN A 483 -15.43 -20.87 18.47
C ASN A 483 -14.42 -21.83 17.79
N CYS A 484 -13.13 -21.47 17.77
CA CYS A 484 -12.12 -22.30 17.13
C CYS A 484 -11.44 -23.25 18.12
N GLU A 485 -11.24 -24.50 17.72
CA GLU A 485 -10.41 -25.50 18.42
C GLU A 485 -8.95 -25.32 17.99
N ILE A 486 -8.05 -24.99 18.93
CA ILE A 486 -6.65 -24.63 18.62
C ILE A 486 -5.71 -25.55 19.40
N ILE A 487 -5.04 -26.48 18.70
CA ILE A 487 -4.21 -27.52 19.35
C ILE A 487 -2.88 -27.62 18.63
N CYS A 488 -1.77 -27.60 19.39
CA CYS A 488 -0.40 -27.71 18.86
C CYS A 488 -0.11 -26.68 17.76
N VAL A 489 -0.46 -25.41 18.00
CA VAL A 489 -0.27 -24.34 17.01
C VAL A 489 1.02 -23.57 17.28
N GLU A 490 1.78 -23.28 16.24
CA GLU A 490 2.98 -22.45 16.30
C GLU A 490 2.72 -21.10 15.63
N PHE A 491 3.14 -20.00 16.26
CA PHE A 491 3.13 -18.67 15.70
C PHE A 491 4.56 -18.15 15.63
N TRP A 492 5.04 -17.81 14.44
CA TRP A 492 6.37 -17.26 14.19
C TRP A 492 6.26 -15.87 13.57
N ARG A 493 6.91 -14.85 14.15
CA ARG A 493 6.90 -13.46 13.67
C ARG A 493 5.51 -12.87 13.43
N CYS A 494 4.50 -13.35 14.14
CA CYS A 494 3.12 -12.88 14.00
C CYS A 494 2.86 -11.64 14.86
N SER A 495 1.96 -10.75 14.41
CA SER A 495 1.52 -9.59 15.17
C SER A 495 0.06 -9.71 15.62
N PHE A 496 -0.21 -9.26 16.85
CA PHE A 496 -1.52 -9.25 17.50
C PHE A 496 -1.76 -7.84 18.04
N ASP A 497 -2.86 -7.22 17.64
CA ASP A 497 -3.20 -5.84 18.01
C ASP A 497 -4.31 -5.77 19.06
N ARG A 498 -4.68 -4.56 19.50
CA ARG A 498 -5.62 -4.26 20.60
C ARG A 498 -6.91 -5.07 20.62
N GLU A 499 -7.48 -5.35 19.46
CA GLU A 499 -8.78 -6.04 19.33
C GLU A 499 -8.68 -7.57 19.41
N PHE A 500 -7.46 -8.12 19.45
CA PHE A 500 -7.25 -9.56 19.49
C PHE A 500 -7.54 -10.14 20.88
N VAL A 501 -8.31 -11.22 20.93
CA VAL A 501 -8.64 -11.96 22.16
C VAL A 501 -8.48 -13.44 21.88
N PHE A 502 -7.71 -14.14 22.72
CA PHE A 502 -7.64 -15.60 22.68
C PHE A 502 -8.87 -16.22 23.35
N PRO A 503 -9.37 -17.37 22.84
CA PRO A 503 -10.41 -18.12 23.53
C PRO A 503 -9.86 -18.71 24.85
N GLU A 504 -10.52 -18.41 25.98
CA GLU A 504 -10.09 -18.82 27.32
C GLU A 504 -9.97 -20.35 27.52
N SER A 505 -10.61 -21.15 26.65
CA SER A 505 -10.86 -22.58 26.88
C SER A 505 -9.97 -23.56 26.12
N GLN A 506 -9.10 -23.15 25.19
CA GLN A 506 -8.52 -24.08 24.21
C GLN A 506 -7.10 -23.72 23.73
N LEU A 507 -6.19 -23.30 24.62
CA LEU A 507 -4.78 -23.10 24.28
C LEU A 507 -3.92 -24.20 24.92
N TYR A 508 -3.66 -25.28 24.17
CA TYR A 508 -2.81 -26.38 24.61
C TYR A 508 -1.62 -26.54 23.66
N ASP A 509 -0.41 -26.60 24.21
CA ASP A 509 0.85 -26.77 23.47
C ASP A 509 1.04 -25.75 22.34
N ILE A 510 0.76 -24.47 22.62
CA ILE A 510 0.97 -23.38 21.66
C ILE A 510 2.30 -22.69 21.91
N THR A 511 3.03 -22.44 20.82
CA THR A 511 4.32 -21.74 20.83
C THR A 511 4.22 -20.41 20.09
N PHE A 512 4.72 -19.34 20.70
CA PHE A 512 4.91 -18.03 20.08
C PHE A 512 6.40 -17.73 20.01
N THR A 513 6.90 -17.46 18.81
CA THR A 513 8.32 -17.15 18.56
C THR A 513 8.42 -15.84 17.80
N GLU A 514 9.18 -14.87 18.31
CA GLU A 514 9.39 -13.54 17.69
C GLU A 514 8.09 -12.77 17.38
N CYS A 515 7.00 -13.07 18.11
CA CYS A 515 5.69 -12.45 17.91
C CYS A 515 5.56 -11.10 18.63
N SER A 516 4.68 -10.22 18.14
CA SER A 516 4.42 -8.90 18.73
C SER A 516 2.96 -8.75 19.14
N PHE A 517 2.71 -8.50 20.41
CA PHE A 517 1.45 -8.12 21.01
C PHE A 517 1.50 -6.62 21.33
N HIS A 518 0.85 -5.79 20.52
CA HIS A 518 0.90 -4.33 20.70
C HIS A 518 -0.46 -3.82 21.18
N SER A 519 -0.46 -2.99 22.23
CA SER A 519 -1.68 -2.41 22.80
C SER A 519 -2.78 -3.43 23.19
N ILE A 520 -2.42 -4.70 23.44
CA ILE A 520 -3.40 -5.77 23.70
C ILE A 520 -3.97 -5.67 25.11
N ASN A 521 -5.21 -6.10 25.32
CA ASN A 521 -5.82 -6.15 26.65
C ASN A 521 -6.12 -7.60 27.05
N PHE A 522 -5.27 -8.17 27.91
CA PHE A 522 -5.45 -9.49 28.52
C PHE A 522 -5.69 -9.40 30.03
N GLU A 523 -6.32 -8.34 30.55
CA GLU A 523 -6.57 -8.25 31.98
C GLU A 523 -7.27 -9.51 32.54
N ASN A 524 -6.70 -10.09 33.60
CA ASN A 524 -7.11 -11.35 34.26
C ASN A 524 -6.89 -12.65 33.46
N TYR A 525 -6.25 -12.60 32.29
CA TYR A 525 -6.12 -13.77 31.43
C TYR A 525 -5.24 -14.87 32.06
N GLN A 526 -5.64 -16.13 31.88
CA GLN A 526 -4.96 -17.30 32.45
C GLN A 526 -4.19 -18.05 31.37
N PHE A 527 -2.90 -17.76 31.21
CA PHE A 527 -2.05 -18.51 30.29
C PHE A 527 -1.61 -19.84 30.92
N LYS A 528 -1.73 -20.94 30.16
CA LYS A 528 -1.43 -22.30 30.64
C LYS A 528 -0.49 -23.02 29.69
N ASN A 529 0.67 -23.46 30.18
CA ASN A 529 1.62 -24.31 29.45
C ASN A 529 2.08 -23.75 28.08
N LEU A 530 2.13 -22.43 27.91
CA LEU A 530 2.54 -21.78 26.66
C LEU A 530 4.03 -21.46 26.65
N LEU A 531 4.63 -21.47 25.46
CA LEU A 531 5.99 -20.97 25.23
C LEU A 531 5.93 -19.64 24.49
N PHE A 532 6.55 -18.61 25.05
CA PHE A 532 6.83 -17.35 24.38
C PHE A 532 8.34 -17.17 24.28
N ASP A 533 8.88 -17.17 23.07
CA ASP A 533 10.30 -16.95 22.78
C ASP A 533 10.46 -15.67 21.96
N LYS A 534 11.30 -14.74 22.41
CA LYS A 534 11.58 -13.43 21.80
C LYS A 534 10.33 -12.60 21.48
N CYS A 535 9.24 -12.78 22.23
CA CYS A 535 7.98 -12.08 21.99
C CYS A 535 7.98 -10.67 22.59
N LYS A 536 7.24 -9.74 21.98
CA LYS A 536 7.13 -8.35 22.45
C LYS A 536 5.70 -8.06 22.87
N PHE A 537 5.48 -7.61 24.09
CA PHE A 537 4.20 -7.16 24.60
C PHE A 537 4.30 -5.66 24.88
N LEU A 538 4.16 -4.84 23.84
CA LEU A 538 4.36 -3.39 23.92
C LEU A 538 3.04 -2.68 24.23
N ASP A 539 3.06 -1.71 25.14
CA ASP A 539 1.90 -0.83 25.45
C ASP A 539 0.60 -1.58 25.84
N SER A 540 0.71 -2.82 26.29
CA SER A 540 -0.38 -3.77 26.51
C SER A 540 -0.85 -3.80 27.97
N ASN A 541 -2.14 -4.08 28.21
CA ASN A 541 -2.71 -4.29 29.53
C ASN A 541 -2.73 -5.78 29.91
N LEU A 542 -1.82 -6.16 30.80
CA LEU A 542 -1.58 -7.54 31.28
C LEU A 542 -1.79 -7.63 32.81
N LYS A 543 -2.62 -6.75 33.36
CA LYS A 543 -2.98 -6.70 34.79
C LYS A 543 -3.64 -8.02 35.21
N LYS A 544 -3.21 -8.58 36.35
CA LYS A 544 -3.72 -9.84 36.91
C LYS A 544 -3.59 -11.07 35.99
N CYS A 545 -2.79 -10.99 34.93
CA CYS A 545 -2.50 -12.15 34.08
C CYS A 545 -1.75 -13.23 34.86
N ASN A 546 -1.96 -14.50 34.52
CA ASN A 546 -1.20 -15.60 35.07
C ASN A 546 -0.32 -16.26 34.00
N PHE A 547 1.00 -16.16 34.16
CA PHE A 547 2.04 -16.79 33.36
C PHE A 547 2.83 -17.87 34.15
N SER A 548 2.33 -18.31 35.31
CA SER A 548 3.08 -19.21 36.23
C SER A 548 3.50 -20.55 35.61
N THR A 549 2.77 -21.04 34.61
CA THR A 549 3.07 -22.30 33.92
C THR A 549 3.67 -22.08 32.53
N CYS A 550 3.91 -20.83 32.15
CA CYS A 550 4.44 -20.46 30.84
C CYS A 550 5.97 -20.29 30.89
N LYS A 551 6.61 -20.56 29.75
CA LYS A 551 8.03 -20.28 29.53
C LYS A 551 8.16 -18.97 28.78
N LEU A 552 8.83 -17.98 29.38
CA LEU A 552 9.04 -16.65 28.79
C LEU A 552 10.54 -16.45 28.52
N ARG A 553 10.93 -16.56 27.24
CA ARG A 553 12.31 -16.43 26.77
C ARG A 553 12.49 -15.16 25.99
N MET A 554 13.47 -14.34 26.36
CA MET A 554 13.87 -13.11 25.67
C MET A 554 12.70 -12.18 25.35
N CYS A 555 11.67 -12.17 26.19
CA CYS A 555 10.45 -11.42 25.94
C CYS A 555 10.61 -9.95 26.38
N ASP A 556 10.10 -9.05 25.57
CA ASP A 556 10.01 -7.61 25.84
C ASP A 556 8.59 -7.27 26.28
N PHE A 557 8.46 -6.37 27.24
CA PHE A 557 7.21 -5.98 27.87
C PHE A 557 7.13 -4.45 28.07
N ALA A 558 7.90 -3.69 27.28
CA ALA A 558 7.99 -2.25 27.43
C ALA A 558 6.62 -1.54 27.42
N ASN A 559 6.47 -0.55 28.29
CA ASN A 559 5.27 0.28 28.50
C ASN A 559 3.97 -0.44 28.91
N SER A 560 3.98 -1.77 29.01
CA SER A 560 2.80 -2.56 29.38
C SER A 560 2.47 -2.51 30.88
N ASN A 561 1.20 -2.75 31.22
CA ASN A 561 0.68 -2.81 32.58
C ASN A 561 0.65 -4.27 33.08
N PHE A 562 1.38 -4.59 34.15
CA PHE A 562 1.44 -5.93 34.75
C PHE A 562 1.03 -5.93 36.22
N GLU A 563 0.24 -4.94 36.64
CA GLU A 563 -0.20 -4.87 38.04
C GLU A 563 -0.82 -6.22 38.47
N GLN A 564 -0.29 -6.83 39.52
CA GLN A 564 -0.76 -8.13 40.04
C GLN A 564 -0.62 -9.31 39.06
N ALA A 565 0.16 -9.20 37.98
CA ALA A 565 0.47 -10.35 37.13
C ALA A 565 1.34 -11.38 37.86
N ILE A 566 1.12 -12.67 37.60
CA ILE A 566 1.84 -13.80 38.20
C ILE A 566 2.80 -14.37 37.15
N PHE A 567 4.08 -14.50 37.50
CA PHE A 567 5.12 -15.07 36.62
C PHE A 567 5.77 -16.30 37.27
N ASN A 568 6.30 -17.21 36.45
CA ASN A 568 7.14 -18.31 36.95
C ASN A 568 8.50 -17.78 37.43
N ALA A 569 9.02 -18.37 38.51
CA ALA A 569 10.33 -18.05 39.10
C ALA A 569 11.51 -18.45 38.19
N ASP A 570 11.33 -19.44 37.29
CA ASP A 570 12.38 -20.00 36.43
C ASP A 570 12.56 -19.28 35.07
N ASN A 571 11.91 -18.12 34.86
CA ASN A 571 12.03 -17.38 33.60
C ASN A 571 13.31 -16.51 33.57
N ASP A 572 14.47 -17.16 33.44
CA ASP A 572 15.83 -16.59 33.47
C ASP A 572 16.21 -15.64 32.29
N THR A 573 15.24 -15.14 31.52
CA THR A 573 15.49 -14.55 30.20
C THR A 573 14.65 -13.29 29.92
N PHE A 574 14.40 -12.46 30.93
CA PHE A 574 13.80 -11.13 30.73
C PHE A 574 14.87 -10.08 30.38
N ASP A 575 14.76 -9.46 29.19
CA ASP A 575 15.56 -8.28 28.83
C ASP A 575 14.97 -7.03 29.50
N CYS A 576 15.76 -6.37 30.34
CA CYS A 576 15.30 -5.47 31.40
C CYS A 576 15.36 -3.96 31.07
N ASN A 577 15.40 -3.58 29.80
CA ASN A 577 15.74 -2.20 29.42
C ASN A 577 14.58 -1.17 29.44
N SER A 578 13.40 -1.52 29.95
CA SER A 578 12.33 -0.54 30.18
C SER A 578 12.43 0.03 31.60
N GLU A 579 12.37 1.36 31.76
CA GLU A 579 12.46 2.03 33.08
C GLU A 579 11.36 1.59 34.07
N LYS A 580 10.28 0.96 33.57
CA LYS A 580 9.23 0.36 34.41
C LYS A 580 9.63 -0.99 35.03
N PHE A 581 10.62 -1.71 34.47
CA PHE A 581 11.18 -2.93 35.09
C PHE A 581 12.21 -2.65 36.19
N LYS A 582 12.78 -1.43 36.25
CA LYS A 582 13.69 -1.00 37.33
C LYS A 582 13.09 -1.18 38.73
N ASN A 583 11.76 -1.21 38.86
CA ASN A 583 11.07 -1.32 40.15
C ASN A 583 10.58 -2.73 40.52
N ILE A 584 10.65 -3.71 39.61
CA ILE A 584 9.99 -5.01 39.83
C ILE A 584 10.98 -6.07 40.32
N PHE A 585 12.26 -5.97 39.96
CA PHE A 585 13.31 -6.85 40.45
C PHE A 585 14.51 -6.01 40.92
N PHE A 586 14.62 -5.84 42.24
CA PHE A 586 15.56 -4.96 42.96
C PHE A 586 15.23 -3.46 42.88
N ASN A 587 14.64 -2.92 43.94
CA ASN A 587 14.39 -1.48 44.09
C ASN A 587 15.73 -0.76 44.37
N SER A 588 16.60 -0.61 43.36
CA SER A 588 17.87 0.12 43.44
C SER A 588 17.88 1.29 42.47
N ASN A 589 18.26 2.47 42.96
CA ASN A 589 18.48 3.67 42.17
C ASN A 589 19.92 3.75 41.61
N ILE A 590 20.85 2.94 42.15
CA ILE A 590 22.27 2.98 41.79
C ILE A 590 22.61 1.90 40.75
N ILE A 591 22.03 0.70 40.86
CA ILE A 591 22.37 -0.44 39.98
C ILE A 591 21.78 -0.22 38.58
N PRO A 592 22.60 -0.27 37.51
CA PRO A 592 22.22 0.23 36.20
C PRO A 592 21.39 -0.74 35.35
N ASN A 593 21.44 -2.05 35.61
CA ASN A 593 20.72 -3.08 34.85
C ASN A 593 20.66 -4.43 35.60
N SER A 594 19.79 -5.35 35.13
CA SER A 594 19.58 -6.67 35.73
C SER A 594 20.80 -7.60 35.65
N ARG A 595 21.65 -7.46 34.63
CA ARG A 595 22.88 -8.25 34.51
C ARG A 595 23.81 -7.98 35.70
N MET A 596 23.98 -6.71 36.06
CA MET A 596 24.78 -6.33 37.23
C MET A 596 24.20 -6.87 38.53
N PHE A 597 22.86 -6.93 38.62
CA PHE A 597 22.19 -7.55 39.74
C PHE A 597 22.47 -9.07 39.84
N ASN A 598 22.44 -9.79 38.72
CA ASN A 598 22.75 -11.23 38.70
C ASN A 598 24.19 -11.50 39.14
N GLU A 599 25.16 -10.70 38.69
CA GLU A 599 26.55 -10.79 39.14
C GLU A 599 26.68 -10.60 40.67
N ILE A 600 25.98 -9.61 41.23
CA ILE A 600 25.92 -9.37 42.67
C ILE A 600 25.30 -10.58 43.40
N ASN A 601 24.21 -11.16 42.90
CA ASN A 601 23.58 -12.33 43.53
C ASN A 601 24.51 -13.54 43.56
N VAL A 602 25.23 -13.81 42.46
CA VAL A 602 26.21 -14.90 42.39
C VAL A 602 27.29 -14.72 43.47
N HIS A 603 27.79 -13.50 43.65
CA HIS A 603 28.84 -13.23 44.62
C HIS A 603 28.38 -13.15 46.08
N THR A 604 27.15 -12.72 46.32
CA THR A 604 26.53 -12.67 47.65
C THR A 604 25.86 -13.98 48.05
N LYS A 605 25.69 -14.91 47.11
CA LYS A 605 24.96 -16.18 47.27
C LYS A 605 23.51 -15.99 47.73
N SER A 606 22.84 -14.92 47.32
CA SER A 606 21.45 -14.67 47.68
C SER A 606 20.52 -15.71 47.04
N ARG A 607 19.68 -16.38 47.82
CA ARG A 607 18.66 -17.35 47.33
C ARG A 607 17.29 -16.73 47.07
N ILE A 608 17.01 -15.60 47.73
CA ILE A 608 15.75 -14.87 47.63
C ILE A 608 16.04 -13.44 47.21
N LYS A 609 15.07 -12.76 46.58
CA LYS A 609 15.12 -11.33 46.27
C LYS A 609 15.51 -10.52 47.53
N PRO A 610 16.63 -9.79 47.50
CA PRO A 610 17.04 -8.96 48.64
C PRO A 610 16.08 -7.82 48.95
N THR A 611 16.00 -7.47 50.24
CA THR A 611 15.07 -6.46 50.75
C THR A 611 15.81 -5.15 51.00
N LEU A 612 15.34 -4.03 50.42
CA LEU A 612 15.91 -2.71 50.66
C LEU A 612 15.65 -2.26 52.11
N LEU A 613 16.71 -2.13 52.90
CA LEU A 613 16.63 -1.68 54.29
C LEU A 613 16.72 -0.16 54.39
N TYR A 614 17.72 0.43 53.74
CA TYR A 614 18.05 1.84 53.85
C TYR A 614 18.40 2.44 52.50
N ARG A 615 17.93 3.65 52.23
CA ARG A 615 18.28 4.47 51.06
C ARG A 615 18.50 5.92 51.50
N GLY A 616 19.66 6.49 51.20
CA GLY A 616 20.03 7.85 51.60
C GLY A 616 19.02 8.91 51.15
N SER A 617 18.57 8.87 49.90
CA SER A 617 17.54 9.79 49.39
C SER A 617 16.16 9.63 50.02
N ARG A 618 15.82 8.44 50.55
CA ARG A 618 14.53 8.13 51.18
C ARG A 618 14.54 8.41 52.68
N ASP A 619 15.61 7.99 53.35
CA ASP A 619 15.71 7.92 54.81
C ASP A 619 16.61 9.03 55.39
N GLY A 620 17.29 9.80 54.53
CA GLY A 620 18.31 10.78 54.92
C GLY A 620 19.68 10.13 55.15
N PHE A 621 20.75 10.93 55.17
CA PHE A 621 22.15 10.47 55.20
C PHE A 621 22.77 10.48 56.61
N LYS A 622 21.95 10.29 57.66
CA LYS A 622 22.41 10.29 59.05
C LYS A 622 22.80 8.90 59.53
N ALA A 623 23.92 8.79 60.25
CA ALA A 623 24.42 7.56 60.85
C ALA A 623 23.39 6.94 61.79
N SER A 624 22.70 7.77 62.58
CA SER A 624 21.64 7.31 63.48
C SER A 624 20.52 6.58 62.76
N LYS A 625 20.12 7.07 61.56
CA LYS A 625 19.05 6.45 60.78
C LYS A 625 19.51 5.18 60.09
N PHE A 626 20.74 5.13 59.61
CA PHE A 626 21.36 3.91 59.09
C PHE A 626 21.36 2.80 60.16
N HIS A 627 21.84 3.10 61.37
CA HIS A 627 21.88 2.13 62.47
C HIS A 627 20.49 1.70 62.94
N GLU A 628 19.51 2.61 62.97
CA GLU A 628 18.10 2.25 63.26
C GLU A 628 17.56 1.17 62.31
N LEU A 629 17.92 1.23 61.02
CA LEU A 629 17.35 0.39 59.97
C LEU A 629 18.20 -0.85 59.62
N CYS A 630 19.52 -0.75 59.75
CA CYS A 630 20.45 -1.79 59.30
C CYS A 630 21.04 -2.63 60.44
N ASP A 631 20.96 -2.18 61.70
CA ASP A 631 21.44 -2.98 62.82
C ASP A 631 20.59 -4.23 63.02
N ASN A 632 21.26 -5.31 63.46
CA ASN A 632 20.67 -6.63 63.74
C ASN A 632 19.94 -7.28 62.54
N LYS A 633 20.25 -6.87 61.29
CA LYS A 633 19.64 -7.44 60.07
C LYS A 633 20.40 -8.63 59.47
N GLY A 634 21.57 -8.97 60.01
CA GLY A 634 22.39 -10.06 59.49
C GLY A 634 23.09 -9.67 58.17
N PRO A 635 23.19 -10.59 57.19
CA PRO A 635 23.87 -10.32 55.93
C PRO A 635 23.34 -9.10 55.19
N THR A 636 24.24 -8.20 54.81
CA THR A 636 23.87 -6.98 54.09
C THR A 636 24.83 -6.65 52.95
N LEU A 637 24.26 -6.08 51.89
CA LEU A 637 24.96 -5.50 50.75
C LEU A 637 24.78 -3.99 50.77
N THR A 638 25.88 -3.25 50.80
CA THR A 638 25.92 -1.79 50.68
C THR A 638 26.37 -1.40 49.29
N ILE A 639 25.64 -0.48 48.63
CA ILE A 639 25.96 0.09 47.32
C ILE A 639 25.99 1.61 47.45
N ILE A 640 27.03 2.25 46.91
CA ILE A 640 27.30 3.67 47.07
C ILE A 640 27.63 4.28 45.70
N GLN A 641 27.09 5.47 45.44
CA GLN A 641 27.48 6.33 44.32
C GLN A 641 28.14 7.59 44.86
N SER A 642 29.39 7.86 44.45
CA SER A 642 30.08 9.10 44.81
C SER A 642 29.68 10.28 43.91
N ASP A 643 30.00 11.50 44.35
CA ASP A 643 29.86 12.74 43.57
C ASP A 643 30.74 12.79 42.30
N PHE A 644 31.67 11.84 42.16
CA PHE A 644 32.45 11.61 40.94
C PHE A 644 31.84 10.55 40.01
N GLY A 645 30.61 10.10 40.29
CA GLY A 645 29.89 9.14 39.46
C GLY A 645 30.40 7.70 39.54
N HIS A 646 31.26 7.39 40.51
CA HIS A 646 31.75 6.03 40.71
C HIS A 646 30.81 5.22 41.60
N ILE A 647 30.57 3.97 41.20
CA ILE A 647 29.75 3.02 41.94
C ILE A 647 30.64 1.96 42.59
N PHE A 648 30.53 1.83 43.91
CA PHE A 648 31.29 0.86 44.71
C PHE A 648 30.49 0.45 45.94
N GLY A 649 31.01 -0.50 46.71
CA GLY A 649 30.31 -0.92 47.91
C GLY A 649 30.97 -2.11 48.59
N GLY A 650 30.25 -2.72 49.52
CA GLY A 650 30.74 -3.86 50.28
C GLY A 650 29.61 -4.78 50.72
N PHE A 651 29.96 -6.05 50.90
CA PHE A 651 29.08 -7.08 51.40
C PHE A 651 29.66 -7.69 52.67
N THR A 652 28.80 -7.96 53.64
CA THR A 652 29.16 -8.69 54.86
C THR A 652 28.05 -9.67 55.24
N MET A 653 28.45 -10.81 55.80
CA MET A 653 27.59 -11.78 56.48
C MET A 653 27.20 -11.35 57.89
N GLN A 654 27.96 -10.44 58.48
CA GLN A 654 27.77 -10.04 59.86
C GLN A 654 26.75 -8.93 59.95
N SER A 655 26.09 -8.87 61.10
CA SER A 655 25.17 -7.77 61.37
C SER A 655 25.92 -6.51 61.78
N TRP A 656 25.37 -5.35 61.41
CA TRP A 656 25.71 -4.08 62.06
C TRP A 656 25.16 -4.14 63.50
N ALA A 657 26.03 -3.92 64.49
CA ALA A 657 25.66 -3.80 65.90
C ALA A 657 26.84 -3.21 66.67
N ASN A 658 26.62 -2.12 67.40
CA ASN A 658 27.61 -1.57 68.31
C ASN A 658 27.69 -2.40 69.60
N THR A 659 28.52 -3.45 69.58
CA THR A 659 28.72 -4.37 70.72
C THR A 659 29.83 -3.91 71.69
N GLY A 660 30.35 -2.68 71.54
CA GLY A 660 31.50 -2.19 72.29
C GLY A 660 32.87 -2.64 71.74
N VAL A 661 32.87 -3.44 70.67
CA VAL A 661 34.08 -3.85 69.93
C VAL A 661 34.20 -3.01 68.66
N GLU A 662 35.40 -2.48 68.38
CA GLU A 662 35.62 -1.53 67.28
C GLU A 662 35.45 -2.15 65.88
N TYR A 663 35.77 -3.44 65.72
CA TYR A 663 35.73 -4.16 64.46
C TYR A 663 34.97 -5.49 64.58
N VAL A 664 34.31 -5.89 63.51
CA VAL A 664 33.56 -7.14 63.42
C VAL A 664 34.26 -8.07 62.43
N SER A 665 34.41 -9.33 62.83
CA SER A 665 35.10 -10.34 62.06
C SER A 665 34.21 -10.99 61.00
N ASP A 666 34.65 -11.01 59.75
CA ASP A 666 33.94 -11.69 58.66
C ASP A 666 34.89 -12.25 57.61
N THR A 667 34.85 -13.56 57.38
CA THR A 667 35.65 -14.23 56.35
C THR A 667 35.02 -14.16 54.97
N SER A 668 33.72 -13.86 54.89
CA SER A 668 32.95 -13.79 53.65
C SER A 668 32.83 -12.35 53.12
N ALA A 669 33.31 -11.37 53.88
CA ALA A 669 33.23 -9.98 53.48
C ALA A 669 34.07 -9.69 52.24
N PHE A 670 33.54 -8.83 51.38
CA PHE A 670 34.25 -8.32 50.22
C PHE A 670 33.83 -6.88 49.91
N ILE A 671 34.73 -6.16 49.25
CA ILE A 671 34.45 -4.86 48.63
C ILE A 671 34.29 -5.08 47.13
N PHE A 672 33.52 -4.23 46.46
CA PHE A 672 33.42 -4.26 45.00
C PHE A 672 33.43 -2.87 44.40
N LYS A 673 33.73 -2.82 43.10
CA LYS A 673 33.58 -1.63 42.25
C LYS A 673 32.90 -2.00 40.94
N ILE A 674 32.02 -1.13 40.47
CA ILE A 674 31.36 -1.26 39.15
C ILE A 674 31.95 -0.21 38.20
N PHE A 675 32.52 -0.67 37.10
CA PHE A 675 33.07 0.18 36.05
C PHE A 675 32.09 0.35 34.90
N GLN A 676 32.04 1.56 34.34
CA GLN A 676 31.44 1.82 33.04
C GLN A 676 32.52 1.71 31.97
N LYS A 677 32.29 0.91 30.94
CA LYS A 677 33.19 0.75 29.79
C LYS A 677 32.40 0.94 28.50
N VAL A 678 32.87 1.82 27.62
CA VAL A 678 32.30 1.96 26.28
C VAL A 678 32.89 0.87 25.38
N THR A 679 32.02 0.19 24.64
CA THR A 679 32.39 -0.83 23.64
C THR A 679 31.78 -0.47 22.29
N SER A 680 32.18 -1.16 21.22
CA SER A 680 31.59 -1.00 19.87
C SER A 680 30.07 -1.21 19.84
N ASN A 681 29.53 -1.95 20.81
CA ASN A 681 28.11 -2.31 20.89
C ASN A 681 27.37 -1.51 21.98
N GLY A 682 27.96 -0.41 22.47
CA GLY A 682 27.39 0.46 23.51
C GLY A 682 28.11 0.39 24.85
N MET A 683 27.48 0.94 25.88
CA MET A 683 28.03 1.01 27.24
C MET A 683 27.77 -0.31 27.99
N VAL A 684 28.83 -0.90 28.55
CA VAL A 684 28.77 -2.09 29.41
C VAL A 684 29.24 -1.78 30.81
N TYR A 685 28.71 -2.51 31.79
CA TYR A 685 29.13 -2.41 33.18
C TYR A 685 29.91 -3.66 33.61
N ILE A 686 30.99 -3.48 34.38
CA ILE A 686 31.88 -4.57 34.81
C ILE A 686 31.96 -4.59 36.33
N PHE A 687 31.67 -5.75 36.94
CA PHE A 687 31.75 -5.97 38.39
C PHE A 687 33.14 -6.49 38.78
N ASN A 688 33.84 -5.76 39.65
CA ASN A 688 35.12 -6.19 40.20
C ASN A 688 34.98 -6.47 41.70
N LYS A 689 35.25 -7.72 42.10
CA LYS A 689 35.20 -8.19 43.49
C LYS A 689 36.59 -8.21 44.13
N PHE A 690 36.69 -7.73 45.37
CA PHE A 690 37.91 -7.72 46.17
C PHE A 690 37.69 -8.43 47.50
N ASN A 691 38.22 -9.65 47.62
CA ASN A 691 38.09 -10.45 48.83
C ASN A 691 38.98 -9.93 49.96
N ILE A 692 38.63 -10.30 51.19
CA ILE A 692 39.46 -10.02 52.36
C ILE A 692 40.80 -10.76 52.30
N LYS A 693 41.88 -10.13 52.78
CA LYS A 693 43.20 -10.77 52.84
C LYS A 693 43.26 -11.82 53.97
N PRO A 694 44.05 -12.89 53.81
CA PRO A 694 44.35 -13.82 54.90
C PRO A 694 44.85 -13.09 56.16
N GLY A 695 44.32 -13.46 57.32
CA GLY A 695 44.66 -12.84 58.61
C GLY A 695 44.03 -11.46 58.90
N GLN A 696 43.30 -10.87 57.95
CA GLN A 696 42.64 -9.55 58.12
C GLN A 696 41.14 -9.65 58.43
N HIS A 697 40.57 -10.85 58.48
CA HIS A 697 39.13 -11.09 58.69
C HIS A 697 38.55 -10.41 59.94
N ARG A 698 39.32 -10.30 61.03
CA ARG A 698 38.91 -9.60 62.27
C ARG A 698 38.65 -8.10 62.10
N PHE A 699 39.08 -7.52 60.98
CA PHE A 699 38.93 -6.12 60.65
C PHE A 699 38.00 -5.90 59.46
N ALA A 700 37.12 -6.85 59.14
CA ALA A 700 36.32 -6.84 57.93
C ALA A 700 35.43 -5.58 57.83
N ILE A 701 34.68 -5.28 58.89
CA ILE A 701 33.84 -4.08 58.99
C ILE A 701 34.01 -3.42 60.36
N SER A 702 33.60 -2.16 60.48
CA SER A 702 33.46 -1.45 61.75
C SER A 702 32.05 -0.88 61.88
N ALA A 703 31.38 -1.17 63.01
CA ALA A 703 30.00 -0.75 63.27
C ALA A 703 29.95 0.46 64.23
N LYS A 704 30.82 1.45 64.02
CA LYS A 704 30.86 2.67 64.84
C LYS A 704 29.57 3.48 64.64
N ALA A 705 28.83 3.69 65.72
CA ALA A 705 27.53 4.38 65.72
C ALA A 705 27.53 5.81 65.13
N SER A 706 28.69 6.47 65.05
CA SER A 706 28.84 7.81 64.48
C SER A 706 29.08 7.83 62.97
N TYR A 707 29.10 6.66 62.32
CA TYR A 707 29.35 6.50 60.90
C TYR A 707 28.25 5.65 60.25
N LEU A 708 28.17 5.71 58.93
CA LEU A 708 27.43 4.77 58.10
C LEU A 708 28.34 3.52 57.91
N PRO A 709 28.25 2.72 56.83
CA PRO A 709 29.14 1.58 56.67
C PRO A 709 30.63 1.94 56.63
N ILE A 710 31.43 1.18 57.38
CA ILE A 710 32.88 1.17 57.32
C ILE A 710 33.34 -0.25 56.98
N PHE A 711 34.16 -0.37 55.94
CA PHE A 711 34.81 -1.62 55.56
C PHE A 711 36.32 -1.50 55.73
N GLY A 712 36.92 -2.45 56.45
CA GLY A 712 38.35 -2.60 56.63
C GLY A 712 38.95 -1.90 57.86
N GLY A 713 39.99 -2.51 58.46
CA GLY A 713 40.74 -2.01 59.62
C GLY A 713 41.45 -0.68 59.39
N GLY A 714 41.93 -0.44 58.17
CA GLY A 714 42.51 0.84 57.75
C GLY A 714 41.50 1.83 57.18
N ASN A 715 40.20 1.50 57.24
CA ASN A 715 39.12 2.14 56.50
C ASN A 715 39.37 2.10 54.99
N ASP A 716 39.36 0.88 54.45
CA ASP A 716 39.42 0.65 53.00
C ASP A 716 38.36 1.50 52.28
N PHE A 717 37.16 1.62 52.88
CA PHE A 717 36.35 2.84 52.77
C PHE A 717 35.57 3.12 54.05
N CYS A 718 35.23 4.39 54.26
CA CYS A 718 34.44 4.88 55.39
C CYS A 718 33.44 5.95 54.91
N ILE A 719 32.17 5.81 55.32
CA ILE A 719 31.09 6.75 55.01
C ILE A 719 30.69 7.52 56.27
N ALA A 720 30.88 8.84 56.24
CA ALA A 720 30.62 9.71 57.38
C ALA A 720 29.14 10.09 57.53
N ASP A 721 28.75 10.56 58.73
CA ASP A 721 27.46 11.21 58.95
C ASP A 721 27.27 12.44 58.04
N ASN A 722 26.07 12.63 57.49
CA ASN A 722 25.74 13.67 56.50
C ASN A 722 26.69 13.64 55.28
N CYS A 723 27.06 12.44 54.82
CA CYS A 723 28.00 12.23 53.71
C CYS A 723 27.56 12.84 52.37
N ASN A 724 26.30 13.23 52.21
CA ASN A 724 25.80 13.98 51.06
C ASN A 724 26.21 15.46 51.06
N GLU A 725 26.50 16.03 52.23
CA GLU A 725 26.77 17.46 52.39
C GLU A 725 28.26 17.77 52.63
N ASN A 726 29.01 16.84 53.24
CA ASN A 726 30.41 17.03 53.60
C ASN A 726 31.37 16.05 52.90
N LEU A 727 32.67 16.37 52.95
CA LEU A 727 33.76 15.58 52.35
C LEU A 727 34.47 14.66 53.37
N ASN A 728 33.80 14.30 54.46
CA ASN A 728 34.40 13.49 55.53
C ASN A 728 34.40 11.99 55.21
N SER A 729 33.73 11.56 54.14
CA SER A 729 33.84 10.18 53.63
C SER A 729 35.15 10.02 52.85
N TYR A 730 35.84 8.90 53.03
CA TYR A 730 37.15 8.67 52.42
C TYR A 730 37.44 7.18 52.17
N SER A 731 38.43 6.92 51.31
CA SER A 731 38.87 5.57 50.96
C SER A 731 40.39 5.44 51.10
N LYS A 732 40.85 4.48 51.91
CA LYS A 732 42.24 4.03 52.02
C LYS A 732 42.37 2.58 51.56
N PHE A 733 41.77 2.30 50.42
CA PHE A 733 41.65 0.95 49.86
C PHE A 733 43.00 0.23 49.74
N GLY A 734 43.04 -1.03 50.17
CA GLY A 734 44.21 -1.89 50.06
C GLY A 734 44.85 -2.31 51.37
N HIS A 735 44.27 -1.95 52.53
CA HIS A 735 44.75 -2.43 53.82
C HIS A 735 44.24 -3.84 54.08
N THR A 736 42.91 -3.98 54.18
CA THR A 736 42.22 -5.21 54.63
C THR A 736 41.81 -6.09 53.47
N TYR A 737 41.45 -5.48 52.34
CA TYR A 737 41.00 -6.16 51.13
C TYR A 737 42.08 -6.14 50.06
N TYR A 738 42.06 -7.13 49.15
CA TYR A 738 43.01 -7.19 48.04
C TYR A 738 42.85 -6.00 47.09
N LEU A 739 43.98 -5.51 46.57
CA LEU A 739 44.00 -4.55 45.48
C LEU A 739 43.72 -5.24 44.14
N PRO A 740 43.24 -4.51 43.12
CA PRO A 740 43.14 -5.02 41.75
C PRO A 740 44.50 -5.50 41.21
N ASP A 741 44.48 -6.56 40.39
CA ASP A 741 45.66 -7.27 39.84
C ASP A 741 46.51 -6.46 38.82
N THR A 742 46.45 -5.13 38.84
CA THR A 742 47.04 -4.25 37.83
C THR A 742 48.15 -3.37 38.40
N GLY A 743 49.29 -3.97 38.76
CA GLY A 743 50.58 -3.31 38.97
C GLY A 743 50.72 -2.44 40.24
N ASN A 744 51.95 -1.96 40.49
CA ASN A 744 52.31 -1.16 41.66
C ASN A 744 51.57 0.19 41.68
N TYR A 745 50.49 0.30 42.46
CA TYR A 745 49.79 1.55 42.69
C TYR A 745 50.56 2.46 43.65
N SER A 746 50.69 3.75 43.29
CA SER A 746 51.10 4.77 44.26
C SER A 746 50.01 4.97 45.33
N SER A 747 50.39 5.36 46.55
CA SER A 747 49.44 5.65 47.64
C SER A 747 48.41 6.74 47.29
N LYS A 748 48.74 7.65 46.37
CA LYS A 748 47.82 8.69 45.86
C LYS A 748 46.85 8.17 44.79
N SER A 749 47.23 7.16 44.02
CA SER A 749 46.36 6.55 43.00
C SER A 749 45.34 5.61 43.63
N ILE A 750 45.72 4.92 44.70
CA ILE A 750 44.86 3.92 45.35
C ILE A 750 43.73 4.55 46.17
N SER A 751 43.97 5.69 46.83
CA SER A 751 42.95 6.40 47.60
C SER A 751 41.79 6.89 46.74
N LYS A 752 42.03 7.13 45.44
CA LYS A 752 41.01 7.52 44.46
C LYS A 752 40.32 6.32 43.79
N TYR A 753 40.82 5.11 43.98
CA TYR A 753 40.41 3.96 43.17
C TYR A 753 38.93 3.63 43.31
N LEU A 754 38.35 3.67 44.51
CA LEU A 754 36.93 3.33 44.72
C LEU A 754 36.01 4.49 44.29
N ALA A 755 36.18 5.66 44.91
CA ALA A 755 35.23 6.75 44.81
C ALA A 755 35.61 7.88 43.82
N GLY A 756 36.74 7.79 43.13
CA GLY A 756 37.25 8.84 42.21
C GLY A 756 38.11 9.91 42.89
N CYS A 757 37.98 10.07 44.20
CA CYS A 757 38.78 10.97 45.02
C CYS A 757 39.10 10.35 46.38
N ALA A 758 40.15 10.84 47.05
CA ALA A 758 40.52 10.38 48.39
C ALA A 758 39.44 10.73 49.44
N ASN A 759 38.84 11.91 49.31
CA ASN A 759 37.69 12.39 50.06
C ASN A 759 36.56 12.72 49.08
N PHE A 760 35.32 12.36 49.40
CA PHE A 760 34.20 12.45 48.46
C PHE A 760 32.87 12.68 49.19
N ARG A 761 31.87 13.16 48.44
CA ARG A 761 30.47 13.15 48.89
C ARG A 761 29.77 11.91 48.35
N VAL A 762 28.71 11.51 49.03
CA VAL A 762 27.85 10.41 48.61
C VAL A 762 26.58 11.00 47.98
N LEU A 763 26.36 10.72 46.70
CA LEU A 763 25.12 11.10 46.01
C LEU A 763 23.96 10.21 46.41
N GLU A 764 24.22 8.91 46.53
CA GLU A 764 23.23 7.92 46.95
C GLU A 764 23.94 6.75 47.65
N ILE A 765 23.25 6.18 48.64
CA ILE A 765 23.67 4.96 49.32
C ILE A 765 22.44 4.09 49.53
N GLU A 766 22.57 2.80 49.20
CA GLU A 766 21.51 1.82 49.38
C GLU A 766 22.05 0.59 50.10
N VAL A 767 21.27 0.06 51.04
CA VAL A 767 21.64 -1.11 51.84
C VAL A 767 20.52 -2.14 51.76
N PHE A 768 20.89 -3.34 51.35
CA PHE A 768 19.97 -4.46 51.14
C PHE A 768 20.27 -5.59 52.12
N GLN A 769 19.21 -6.17 52.70
CA GLN A 769 19.31 -7.42 53.43
C GLN A 769 19.42 -8.59 52.44
N ILE A 770 20.47 -9.39 52.60
CA ILE A 770 20.71 -10.58 51.78
C ILE A 770 20.21 -11.82 52.54
N THR A 771 19.52 -12.72 51.82
CA THR A 771 19.12 -14.03 52.37
C THR A 771 19.85 -15.12 51.61
N GLN A 772 20.76 -15.81 52.29
CA GLN A 772 21.63 -16.85 51.71
C GLN A 772 21.06 -18.26 51.72
#